data_AF-A0A453E485-F1
#
_entry.id   AF-A0A453E485-F1
#
_cell.length_a   1.000
_cell.length_b   1.000
_cell.length_c   1.000
_cell.angle_alpha   90.00
_cell.angle_beta   90.00
_cell.angle_gamma   90.00
#
_symmetry.space_group_name_H-M   'P 1'
#
loop_
_entity.id
_entity.type
_entity.pdbx_description
1 polymer ?
#
loop_
_entity_poly.entity_id
_entity_poly.type
_entity_poly.pdbx_seq_one_letter_code
_entity_poly.pdbx_strand_id
1 'polypeptide(L)'
;NTNDTKDKTRQLHMPAGALVDISNFMGSYSGNIDHVVNEKRRIGGRNSASSFKRPRSSRFITPISTNRQSSAGVPKLPPTQITSCRTKLSAYYPFQHKRKTWKEYFGGPPCFNCLAEHIIDEVKLMDAKGAERWVNNHYKWIVWKLASLERCYPTKAAGKFLTVANVLDELKYRYALEASLDVALSEQLQKRKLFIGQKLRIWGASLCGWTGPVSFHEASGTVKLMVHVNGSYRARWDDPLGFCKHVGPPLAFKCIKASGGRVPRTLVGVARIYPVLYKERLPDGSSIVRSERMERKALQLYHQRVSKIAEDIMSEQDENCASTDDSEEGAKICKMLEQAAEPEVMMAGLTSEQMISFSSYQAKQKEARQNEVAKKVENALEVAGLSSRDVTPFLKVRVTGLAHKISATKTINKEGLITIWNPTEKQKADLVEGQVYIATGLLPSAHCTNILYLHARGSSTMWKPLASAQAADFQPFFTPRKAVELSLIGEVPLASEFDIAGVVLHVGDVYLCSNQKRQWLFLTDGSKFISASQSTDQDDCLLAVSFSCSSASDDGAFFSYALSGNTVGFSNLVKRQKDQTRRIWVAEATQSSTYTLSHEISKKSHLKEAATCAEKWASSSFDKIQQLKERVLCIIGDSGG
;
A
#
# COMPACT_ATOMS: atom_id res chain seq x y z
N ASN A 1 17.64 23.76 68.84
CA ASN A 1 18.50 23.56 67.64
C ASN A 1 18.30 22.16 67.07
N THR A 2 17.26 22.07 66.23
CA THR A 2 17.31 21.63 64.82
C THR A 2 18.00 20.30 64.43
N ASN A 3 17.13 19.47 63.83
CA ASN A 3 17.30 18.58 62.67
C ASN A 3 17.60 17.11 62.97
N ASP A 4 16.73 16.15 62.67
CA ASP A 4 15.87 15.79 61.52
C ASP A 4 16.39 14.56 60.77
N THR A 5 15.47 13.62 60.67
CA THR A 5 15.42 12.34 59.97
C THR A 5 15.92 12.33 58.52
N LYS A 6 16.64 11.27 58.14
CA LYS A 6 16.61 10.72 56.78
C LYS A 6 16.59 9.19 56.78
N ASP A 7 15.42 8.67 56.41
CA ASP A 7 15.17 7.32 55.93
C ASP A 7 16.16 6.89 54.86
N LYS A 8 16.67 5.65 54.97
CA LYS A 8 17.38 4.94 53.90
C LYS A 8 16.54 3.75 53.46
N THR A 9 15.64 3.99 52.51
CA THR A 9 15.00 2.94 51.70
C THR A 9 16.07 2.32 50.80
N ARG A 10 16.56 1.12 51.17
CA ARG A 10 17.42 0.31 50.31
C ARG A 10 16.56 -0.24 49.16
N GLN A 11 16.62 0.41 48.00
CA GLN A 11 16.25 -0.19 46.72
C GLN A 11 17.19 -1.39 46.47
N LEU A 12 16.64 -2.60 46.55
CA LEU A 12 17.35 -3.82 46.17
C LEU A 12 17.43 -3.85 44.63
N HIS A 13 18.64 -3.61 44.13
CA HIS A 13 19.05 -3.84 42.76
C HIS A 13 18.86 -5.32 42.38
N MET A 14 18.19 -5.57 41.26
CA MET A 14 18.10 -6.87 40.58
C MET A 14 19.42 -7.19 39.86
N PRO A 15 19.96 -8.42 39.95
CA PRO A 15 20.85 -8.99 38.94
C PRO A 15 20.02 -9.56 37.77
N ALA A 16 20.51 -9.38 36.56
CA ALA A 16 19.87 -9.81 35.32
C ALA A 16 19.95 -11.34 35.13
N GLY A 17 18.86 -12.06 35.40
CA GLY A 17 18.66 -13.45 35.00
C GLY A 17 17.71 -13.53 33.80
N ALA A 18 18.23 -13.88 32.62
CA ALA A 18 17.47 -13.92 31.37
C ALA A 18 16.58 -15.17 31.27
N LEU A 19 15.30 -14.97 30.94
CA LEU A 19 14.52 -15.98 30.22
C LEU A 19 15.21 -16.19 28.86
N VAL A 20 15.73 -17.39 28.62
CA VAL A 20 16.55 -17.74 27.44
C VAL A 20 15.88 -17.27 26.15
N ASP A 21 16.52 -16.30 25.49
CA ASP A 21 16.14 -15.76 24.18
C ASP A 21 16.48 -16.79 23.10
N ILE A 22 15.50 -17.56 22.64
CA ILE A 22 15.67 -18.50 21.52
C ILE A 22 15.42 -17.74 20.21
N SER A 23 16.24 -16.73 19.94
CA SER A 23 16.28 -16.05 18.65
C SER A 23 17.31 -16.73 17.76
N ASN A 24 16.91 -17.78 17.05
CA ASN A 24 17.76 -18.41 16.03
C ASN A 24 17.94 -17.43 14.86
N PHE A 25 19.07 -16.72 14.89
CA PHE A 25 19.61 -15.91 13.81
C PHE A 25 20.11 -16.87 12.71
N MET A 26 19.39 -16.98 11.60
CA MET A 26 19.89 -17.66 10.40
C MET A 26 20.88 -16.74 9.69
N GLY A 27 22.13 -16.76 10.16
CA GLY A 27 23.28 -16.24 9.44
C GLY A 27 23.54 -17.05 8.18
N SER A 28 23.67 -16.34 7.06
CA SER A 28 24.05 -16.86 5.75
C SER A 28 25.47 -17.40 5.78
N TYR A 29 25.62 -18.72 5.92
CA TYR A 29 26.87 -19.41 5.64
C TYR A 29 26.98 -19.72 4.15
N SER A 30 27.95 -19.08 3.50
CA SER A 30 28.47 -19.44 2.18
C SER A 30 29.30 -20.72 2.28
N GLY A 31 28.77 -21.83 1.77
CA GLY A 31 29.52 -23.07 1.57
C GLY A 31 29.81 -23.27 0.08
N ASN A 32 31.07 -23.10 -0.31
CA ASN A 32 31.60 -23.57 -1.59
C ASN A 32 31.53 -25.10 -1.62
N ILE A 33 30.88 -25.65 -2.64
CA ILE A 33 31.09 -27.05 -3.06
C ILE A 33 31.33 -27.02 -4.55
N ASP A 34 32.62 -27.13 -4.90
CA ASP A 34 33.08 -27.52 -6.23
C ASP A 34 32.76 -29.00 -6.46
N HIS A 35 32.06 -29.33 -7.55
CA HIS A 35 32.20 -30.63 -8.20
C HIS A 35 31.95 -30.54 -9.72
N VAL A 36 33.08 -30.55 -10.42
CA VAL A 36 33.47 -31.24 -11.66
C VAL A 36 32.38 -31.79 -12.61
N VAL A 37 32.62 -31.46 -13.88
CA VAL A 37 31.96 -31.78 -15.14
C VAL A 37 32.15 -33.25 -15.58
N ASN A 38 31.06 -33.94 -15.94
CA ASN A 38 30.80 -34.57 -17.24
C ASN A 38 29.69 -35.64 -17.14
N GLU A 39 28.66 -35.54 -17.97
CA GLU A 39 28.29 -36.61 -18.92
C GLU A 39 27.11 -36.20 -19.81
N LYS A 40 27.28 -36.44 -21.11
CA LYS A 40 26.30 -36.23 -22.17
C LYS A 40 25.21 -37.30 -22.11
N ARG A 41 23.92 -36.93 -22.09
CA ARG A 41 22.85 -37.81 -22.61
C ARG A 41 21.64 -37.04 -23.15
N ARG A 42 21.03 -37.66 -24.17
CA ARG A 42 20.24 -37.10 -25.26
C ARG A 42 18.87 -36.54 -24.88
N ILE A 43 18.46 -35.58 -25.70
CA ILE A 43 17.21 -34.82 -25.71
C ILE A 43 16.00 -35.72 -25.98
N GLY A 44 15.04 -35.75 -25.05
CA GLY A 44 13.67 -36.24 -25.24
C GLY A 44 12.68 -35.15 -24.84
N GLY A 45 11.83 -34.73 -25.79
CA GLY A 45 11.03 -33.50 -25.72
C GLY A 45 10.11 -33.39 -24.49
N ARG A 46 10.38 -32.38 -23.65
CA ARG A 46 9.40 -31.84 -22.69
C ARG A 46 8.77 -30.58 -23.28
N ASN A 47 7.47 -30.62 -23.49
CA ASN A 47 6.62 -29.46 -23.76
C ASN A 47 6.73 -28.45 -22.61
N SER A 48 7.73 -27.56 -22.66
CA SER A 48 7.81 -26.40 -21.79
C SER A 48 6.81 -25.36 -22.28
N ALA A 49 5.77 -25.11 -21.49
CA ALA A 49 4.85 -24.01 -21.75
C ALA A 49 5.65 -22.70 -21.86
N SER A 50 5.56 -22.04 -23.02
CA SER A 50 6.29 -20.80 -23.32
C SER A 50 6.14 -19.78 -22.17
N SER A 51 7.27 -19.32 -21.62
CA SER A 51 7.32 -18.34 -20.51
C SER A 51 6.84 -16.95 -20.88
N PHE A 52 6.57 -16.70 -22.17
CA PHE A 52 6.14 -15.40 -22.67
C PHE A 52 4.65 -15.43 -22.98
N LYS A 53 3.90 -14.62 -22.22
CA LYS A 53 2.44 -14.64 -22.06
C LYS A 53 1.72 -14.74 -23.41
N ARG A 54 1.17 -15.92 -23.70
CA ARG A 54 0.15 -16.08 -24.74
C ARG A 54 -1.19 -15.62 -24.15
N PRO A 55 -2.04 -14.90 -24.90
CA PRO A 55 -3.43 -14.76 -24.51
C PRO A 55 -4.04 -16.15 -24.54
N ARG A 56 -4.19 -16.79 -23.37
CA ARG A 56 -5.04 -17.96 -23.26
C ARG A 56 -6.47 -17.44 -23.27
N SER A 57 -7.14 -17.56 -24.42
CA SER A 57 -8.59 -17.60 -24.44
C SER A 57 -9.00 -18.87 -23.68
N SER A 58 -9.19 -18.77 -22.37
CA SER A 58 -10.16 -19.65 -21.73
C SER A 58 -11.47 -19.34 -22.43
N ARG A 59 -12.10 -20.34 -23.06
CA ARG A 59 -13.41 -20.20 -23.67
C ARG A 59 -14.35 -19.64 -22.62
N PHE A 60 -14.58 -18.33 -22.64
CA PHE A 60 -15.69 -17.72 -21.95
C PHE A 60 -16.88 -18.00 -22.85
N ILE A 61 -17.68 -18.99 -22.48
CA ILE A 61 -18.94 -19.26 -23.15
C ILE A 61 -19.87 -18.13 -22.68
N THR A 62 -20.11 -17.16 -23.55
CA THR A 62 -21.25 -16.26 -23.40
C THR A 62 -22.52 -17.11 -23.37
N PRO A 63 -23.48 -16.87 -22.46
CA PRO A 63 -24.77 -17.55 -22.53
C PRO A 63 -25.40 -17.21 -23.88
N ILE A 64 -25.73 -18.26 -24.63
CA ILE A 64 -26.43 -18.19 -25.91
C ILE A 64 -27.81 -17.61 -25.60
N SER A 65 -28.07 -16.35 -25.97
CA SER A 65 -29.44 -15.83 -25.99
C SER A 65 -30.11 -16.41 -27.23
N THR A 66 -30.98 -17.39 -27.00
CA THR A 66 -31.94 -17.90 -27.98
C THR A 66 -32.76 -16.77 -28.59
N ASN A 67 -32.83 -16.76 -29.91
CA ASN A 67 -33.75 -15.96 -30.71
C ASN A 67 -35.18 -16.02 -30.14
N ARG A 68 -35.74 -14.87 -29.78
CA ARG A 68 -37.16 -14.60 -29.90
C ARG A 68 -37.35 -13.26 -30.59
N GLN A 69 -38.04 -13.31 -31.72
CA GLN A 69 -38.56 -12.16 -32.46
C GLN A 69 -39.63 -11.46 -31.60
N SER A 70 -39.58 -10.12 -31.52
CA SER A 70 -40.79 -9.28 -31.45
C SER A 70 -40.45 -7.78 -31.54
N SER A 71 -40.97 -7.18 -32.61
CA SER A 71 -41.61 -5.85 -32.74
C SER A 71 -40.96 -4.56 -32.24
N ALA A 72 -41.00 -3.59 -33.17
CA ALA A 72 -40.77 -2.17 -33.07
C ALA A 72 -41.26 -1.47 -31.78
N GLY A 73 -40.48 -0.47 -31.35
CA GLY A 73 -40.86 0.53 -30.37
C GLY A 73 -39.70 1.47 -30.10
N VAL A 74 -39.78 2.68 -30.65
CA VAL A 74 -38.91 3.81 -30.27
C VAL A 74 -39.37 4.30 -28.89
N PRO A 75 -38.45 4.57 -27.95
CA PRO A 75 -38.69 5.71 -27.07
C PRO A 75 -37.47 6.65 -26.95
N LYS A 76 -37.83 7.94 -26.92
CA LYS A 76 -37.00 9.13 -26.69
C LYS A 76 -36.30 9.08 -25.32
N LEU A 77 -35.06 9.55 -25.28
CA LEU A 77 -34.32 9.90 -24.05
C LEU A 77 -34.75 11.30 -23.53
N PRO A 78 -34.92 11.50 -22.21
CA PRO A 78 -34.94 12.82 -21.59
C PRO A 78 -33.53 13.27 -21.17
N PRO A 79 -33.28 14.59 -21.01
CA PRO A 79 -31.96 15.15 -20.78
C PRO A 79 -31.61 15.16 -19.28
N THR A 80 -30.39 14.75 -18.92
CA THR A 80 -29.86 14.99 -17.57
C THR A 80 -28.55 15.76 -17.67
N GLN A 81 -28.58 16.95 -17.06
CA GLN A 81 -27.49 17.89 -16.93
C GLN A 81 -26.32 17.27 -16.15
N ILE A 82 -25.10 17.47 -16.65
CA ILE A 82 -23.85 17.18 -15.96
C ILE A 82 -23.08 18.50 -15.85
N THR A 83 -22.87 18.99 -14.63
CA THR A 83 -21.98 20.12 -14.33
C THR A 83 -20.58 19.64 -13.91
N SER A 84 -19.61 20.25 -14.61
CA SER A 84 -18.22 20.60 -14.29
C SER A 84 -17.36 19.75 -13.33
N CYS A 85 -16.51 18.91 -13.92
CA CYS A 85 -15.10 18.81 -13.53
C CYS A 85 -14.22 18.77 -14.80
N ARG A 86 -13.48 19.86 -15.03
CA ARG A 86 -12.53 20.03 -16.14
C ARG A 86 -11.17 19.46 -15.74
N THR A 87 -10.68 18.46 -16.47
CA THR A 87 -9.40 18.56 -17.18
C THR A 87 -9.42 17.60 -18.37
N LYS A 88 -9.84 18.13 -19.51
CA LYS A 88 -9.86 17.44 -20.81
C LYS A 88 -8.40 17.38 -21.29
N LEU A 89 -7.76 16.23 -21.18
CA LEU A 89 -6.62 15.89 -22.04
C LEU A 89 -7.14 14.95 -23.13
N SER A 90 -7.93 15.56 -24.01
CA SER A 90 -8.23 14.97 -25.31
C SER A 90 -7.05 15.23 -26.23
N ALA A 91 -6.30 14.18 -26.58
CA ALA A 91 -5.62 14.14 -27.86
C ALA A 91 -6.54 13.38 -28.83
N TYR A 92 -7.59 14.05 -29.31
CA TYR A 92 -8.18 13.65 -30.58
C TYR A 92 -7.11 13.92 -31.64
N TYR A 93 -6.83 12.94 -32.49
CA TYR A 93 -6.09 13.17 -33.73
C TYR A 93 -6.78 14.31 -34.48
N PRO A 94 -6.06 15.36 -34.93
CA PRO A 94 -6.70 16.56 -35.50
C PRO A 94 -7.40 16.32 -36.84
N PHE A 95 -7.37 15.09 -37.37
CA PHE A 95 -8.10 14.69 -38.57
C PHE A 95 -9.01 13.51 -38.24
N GLN A 96 -10.32 13.75 -38.09
CA GLN A 96 -11.32 12.68 -38.09
C GLN A 96 -11.52 12.18 -39.53
N HIS A 97 -10.63 11.32 -40.02
CA HIS A 97 -11.00 10.50 -41.18
C HIS A 97 -11.91 9.36 -40.72
N LYS A 98 -13.13 9.35 -41.28
CA LYS A 98 -14.12 8.27 -41.11
C LYS A 98 -13.44 6.95 -41.48
N ARG A 99 -13.33 6.01 -40.53
CA ARG A 99 -12.74 4.68 -40.80
C ARG A 99 -13.58 3.98 -41.86
N LYS A 100 -12.95 3.67 -42.99
CA LYS A 100 -13.57 2.88 -44.07
C LYS A 100 -13.96 1.50 -43.53
N THR A 101 -15.21 1.13 -43.70
CA THR A 101 -15.71 -0.23 -43.49
C THR A 101 -15.03 -1.20 -44.47
N TRP A 102 -15.07 -2.50 -44.19
CA TRP A 102 -14.45 -3.49 -45.07
C TRP A 102 -14.94 -3.32 -46.52
N LYS A 103 -16.24 -3.13 -46.73
CA LYS A 103 -16.83 -2.87 -48.06
C LYS A 103 -16.29 -1.60 -48.74
N GLU A 104 -16.03 -0.53 -48.00
CA GLU A 104 -15.46 0.71 -48.54
C GLU A 104 -13.96 0.58 -48.87
N TYR A 105 -13.25 -0.37 -48.26
CA TYR A 105 -11.85 -0.67 -48.58
C TYR A 105 -11.72 -1.59 -49.81
N PHE A 106 -12.74 -2.39 -50.11
CA PHE A 106 -12.76 -3.36 -51.22
C PHE A 106 -13.56 -2.91 -52.45
N GLY A 107 -14.17 -1.72 -52.43
CA GLY A 107 -15.29 -1.36 -53.30
C GLY A 107 -15.03 -0.49 -54.54
N GLY A 108 -13.80 -0.07 -54.85
CA GLY A 108 -13.56 0.70 -56.08
C GLY A 108 -12.10 1.13 -56.29
N PRO A 109 -11.73 1.50 -57.54
CA PRO A 109 -10.39 2.00 -57.84
C PRO A 109 -10.13 3.32 -57.11
N PRO A 110 -8.88 3.60 -56.69
CA PRO A 110 -8.55 4.87 -56.05
C PRO A 110 -8.77 6.02 -57.02
N CYS A 111 -9.67 6.94 -56.69
CA CYS A 111 -9.78 8.24 -57.35
C CYS A 111 -8.64 9.14 -56.85
N PHE A 112 -7.85 9.63 -57.81
CA PHE A 112 -6.74 10.54 -57.59
C PHE A 112 -7.27 11.94 -57.28
N ASN A 113 -6.96 12.46 -56.09
CA ASN A 113 -6.88 13.89 -55.86
C ASN A 113 -5.47 14.15 -55.31
N CYS A 114 -4.61 14.73 -56.12
CA CYS A 114 -3.34 15.30 -55.67
C CYS A 114 -3.62 16.49 -54.75
N LEU A 115 -3.88 16.23 -53.47
CA LEU A 115 -3.80 17.25 -52.43
C LEU A 115 -2.43 17.11 -51.77
N ALA A 116 -1.47 17.89 -52.28
CA ALA A 116 -0.13 18.05 -51.72
C ALA A 116 -0.12 18.81 -50.39
N GLU A 117 -1.12 18.63 -49.52
CA GLU A 117 -1.34 19.55 -48.41
C GLU A 117 -0.88 19.09 -47.03
N HIS A 118 -0.44 17.84 -46.84
CA HIS A 118 0.07 17.43 -45.52
C HIS A 118 1.20 16.41 -45.64
N ILE A 119 2.38 16.90 -46.06
CA ILE A 119 3.65 16.26 -45.69
C ILE A 119 3.94 16.70 -44.26
N ILE A 120 4.18 15.73 -43.36
CA ILE A 120 4.36 15.98 -41.94
C ILE A 120 5.78 16.53 -41.72
N ASP A 121 5.95 17.45 -40.76
CA ASP A 121 7.19 18.19 -40.58
C ASP A 121 8.41 17.30 -40.24
N GLU A 122 8.20 16.05 -39.80
CA GLU A 122 9.27 15.04 -39.62
C GLU A 122 10.01 14.76 -40.92
N VAL A 123 9.26 14.62 -42.02
CA VAL A 123 9.80 14.33 -43.35
C VAL A 123 10.40 15.60 -43.96
N LYS A 124 9.96 16.80 -43.51
CA LYS A 124 10.48 18.09 -43.98
C LYS A 124 11.80 18.49 -43.30
N LEU A 125 12.03 18.07 -42.06
CA LEU A 125 13.18 18.45 -41.24
C LEU A 125 14.27 17.37 -41.15
N MET A 126 14.06 16.20 -41.76
CA MET A 126 15.07 15.14 -41.84
C MET A 126 16.24 15.56 -42.72
N ASP A 127 17.47 15.29 -42.26
CA ASP A 127 18.64 15.36 -43.12
C ASP A 127 18.57 14.29 -44.22
N ALA A 128 19.23 14.53 -45.36
CA ALA A 128 19.13 13.64 -46.52
C ALA A 128 19.50 12.18 -46.18
N LYS A 129 20.48 12.00 -45.30
CA LYS A 129 20.95 10.67 -44.85
C LYS A 129 19.96 9.98 -43.91
N GLY A 130 19.29 10.72 -43.04
CA GLY A 130 18.23 10.22 -42.16
C GLY A 130 16.97 9.88 -42.96
N ALA A 131 16.57 10.73 -43.89
CA ALA A 131 15.45 10.49 -44.80
C ALA A 131 15.65 9.22 -45.62
N GLU A 132 16.84 9.04 -46.21
CA GLU A 132 17.17 7.84 -46.99
C GLU A 132 17.08 6.56 -46.14
N ARG A 133 17.64 6.56 -44.93
CA ARG A 133 17.58 5.41 -44.00
C ARG A 133 16.15 5.11 -43.56
N TRP A 134 15.37 6.15 -43.25
CA TRP A 134 13.99 6.03 -42.83
C TRP A 134 13.12 5.45 -43.95
N VAL A 135 13.21 6.00 -45.17
CA VAL A 135 12.48 5.52 -46.34
C VAL A 135 12.85 4.07 -46.62
N ASN A 136 14.15 3.73 -46.66
CA ASN A 136 14.61 2.37 -46.90
C ASN A 136 14.05 1.36 -45.88
N ASN A 137 14.08 1.71 -44.59
CA ASN A 137 13.53 0.85 -43.54
C ASN A 137 12.01 0.68 -43.68
N HIS A 138 11.27 1.77 -43.79
CA HIS A 138 9.80 1.71 -43.84
C HIS A 138 9.28 1.10 -45.14
N TYR A 139 9.89 1.43 -46.28
CA TYR A 139 9.61 0.83 -47.58
C TYR A 139 9.76 -0.70 -47.52
N LYS A 140 10.88 -1.20 -46.97
CA LYS A 140 11.12 -2.64 -46.78
C LYS A 140 9.98 -3.32 -46.04
N TRP A 141 9.51 -2.77 -44.92
CA TRP A 141 8.43 -3.39 -44.13
C TRP A 141 7.06 -3.27 -44.79
N ILE A 142 6.79 -2.16 -45.49
CA ILE A 142 5.52 -1.95 -46.20
C ILE A 142 5.42 -2.93 -47.37
N VAL A 143 6.46 -2.98 -48.22
CA VAL A 143 6.53 -3.92 -49.34
C VAL A 143 6.44 -5.36 -48.84
N TRP A 144 7.19 -5.73 -47.79
CA TRP A 144 7.12 -7.09 -47.25
C TRP A 144 5.71 -7.45 -46.76
N LYS A 145 5.03 -6.52 -46.09
CA LYS A 145 3.66 -6.72 -45.62
C LYS A 145 2.69 -6.88 -46.79
N LEU A 146 2.72 -5.97 -47.77
CA LEU A 146 1.80 -5.98 -48.91
C LEU A 146 2.05 -7.21 -49.80
N ALA A 147 3.30 -7.52 -50.12
CA ALA A 147 3.67 -8.74 -50.86
C ALA A 147 3.26 -10.02 -50.12
N SER A 148 3.46 -10.07 -48.80
CA SER A 148 3.04 -11.21 -47.98
C SER A 148 1.51 -11.37 -47.97
N LEU A 149 0.76 -10.27 -47.92
CA LEU A 149 -0.70 -10.29 -48.00
C LEU A 149 -1.20 -10.84 -49.34
N GLU A 150 -0.63 -10.40 -50.47
CA GLU A 150 -0.99 -10.93 -51.78
C GLU A 150 -0.66 -12.42 -51.90
N ARG A 151 0.50 -12.84 -51.38
CA ARG A 151 0.91 -14.26 -51.38
C ARG A 151 0.03 -15.13 -50.49
N CYS A 152 -0.43 -14.63 -49.35
CA CYS A 152 -1.28 -15.38 -48.44
C CYS A 152 -2.75 -15.44 -48.89
N TYR A 153 -3.20 -14.48 -49.71
CA TYR A 153 -4.59 -14.36 -50.17
C TYR A 153 -4.70 -14.08 -51.69
N PRO A 154 -4.11 -14.91 -52.56
CA PRO A 154 -3.95 -14.61 -53.98
C PRO A 154 -5.28 -14.33 -54.70
N THR A 155 -6.34 -15.07 -54.37
CA THR A 155 -7.67 -14.90 -54.98
C THR A 155 -8.39 -13.61 -54.60
N LYS A 156 -8.03 -12.97 -53.48
CA LYS A 156 -8.67 -11.75 -52.98
C LYS A 156 -7.79 -10.50 -53.10
N ALA A 157 -6.47 -10.69 -53.15
CA ALA A 157 -5.49 -9.62 -52.96
C ALA A 157 -4.52 -9.42 -54.12
N ALA A 158 -4.39 -10.36 -55.06
CA ALA A 158 -3.41 -10.24 -56.15
C ALA A 158 -3.58 -8.93 -56.94
N GLY A 159 -2.48 -8.16 -57.08
CA GLY A 159 -2.43 -6.91 -57.83
C GLY A 159 -3.21 -5.74 -57.22
N LYS A 160 -3.78 -5.91 -56.02
CA LYS A 160 -4.61 -4.88 -55.36
C LYS A 160 -3.90 -4.18 -54.21
N PHE A 161 -2.88 -4.81 -53.62
CA PHE A 161 -2.26 -4.34 -52.38
C PHE A 161 -0.85 -3.81 -52.60
N LEU A 162 0.03 -4.57 -53.27
CA LEU A 162 1.39 -4.13 -53.58
C LEU A 162 1.38 -3.20 -54.79
N THR A 163 0.86 -1.99 -54.58
CA THR A 163 0.86 -0.91 -55.58
C THR A 163 1.69 0.25 -55.06
N VAL A 164 2.27 1.03 -55.99
CA VAL A 164 3.05 2.24 -55.64
C VAL A 164 2.20 3.19 -54.78
N ALA A 165 0.93 3.35 -55.12
CA ALA A 165 -0.01 4.19 -54.37
C ALA A 165 -0.15 3.76 -52.90
N ASN A 166 -0.40 2.46 -52.65
CA ASN A 166 -0.54 1.96 -51.27
C ASN A 166 0.76 2.05 -50.47
N VAL A 167 1.91 1.87 -51.15
CA VAL A 167 3.21 2.03 -50.50
C VAL A 167 3.45 3.48 -50.08
N LEU A 168 3.17 4.44 -50.96
CA LEU A 168 3.31 5.88 -50.67
C LEU A 168 2.32 6.34 -49.58
N ASP A 169 1.07 5.87 -49.64
CA ASP A 169 0.07 6.16 -48.62
C ASP A 169 0.48 5.64 -47.24
N GLU A 170 1.07 4.44 -47.15
CA GLU A 170 1.56 3.91 -45.88
C GLU A 170 2.83 4.57 -45.39
N LEU A 171 3.72 5.00 -46.28
CA LEU A 171 4.89 5.79 -45.91
C LEU A 171 4.45 7.11 -45.27
N LYS A 172 3.43 7.77 -45.83
CA LYS A 172 2.94 9.07 -45.34
C LYS A 172 2.57 9.11 -43.85
N TYR A 173 2.18 7.98 -43.22
CA TYR A 173 1.63 7.97 -41.86
C TYR A 173 2.40 7.07 -40.87
N ARG A 174 3.66 6.74 -41.14
CA ARG A 174 4.50 5.98 -40.20
C ARG A 174 5.36 6.89 -39.33
N TYR A 175 5.43 6.53 -38.05
CA TYR A 175 6.26 7.18 -37.05
C TYR A 175 6.99 6.08 -36.27
N ALA A 176 8.22 6.35 -35.84
CA ALA A 176 8.99 5.43 -35.01
C ALA A 176 9.37 6.12 -33.70
N LEU A 177 9.10 5.46 -32.57
CA LEU A 177 9.54 5.91 -31.26
C LEU A 177 10.37 4.79 -30.64
N GLU A 178 11.51 5.15 -30.07
CA GLU A 178 12.36 4.18 -29.38
C GLU A 178 11.64 3.63 -28.14
N ALA A 179 11.75 2.33 -27.91
CA ALA A 179 11.21 1.68 -26.73
C ALA A 179 12.34 1.33 -25.76
N SER A 180 12.14 1.64 -24.48
CA SER A 180 12.99 1.19 -23.38
C SER A 180 12.32 0.03 -22.66
N LEU A 181 13.05 -1.08 -22.51
CA LEU A 181 12.53 -2.33 -21.95
C LEU A 181 13.00 -2.52 -20.51
N ASP A 182 12.13 -3.01 -19.64
CA ASP A 182 12.55 -3.48 -18.32
C ASP A 182 13.49 -4.71 -18.41
N VAL A 183 14.18 -5.00 -17.30
CA VAL A 183 15.15 -6.10 -17.20
C VAL A 183 14.52 -7.41 -17.69
N ALA A 184 13.30 -7.69 -17.26
CA ALA A 184 12.59 -8.91 -17.62
C ALA A 184 12.28 -9.00 -19.11
N LEU A 185 11.86 -7.93 -19.79
CA LEU A 185 11.65 -7.91 -21.24
C LEU A 185 12.95 -7.99 -22.02
N SER A 186 14.00 -7.31 -21.57
CA SER A 186 15.35 -7.38 -22.15
C SER A 186 15.87 -8.83 -22.16
N GLU A 187 15.66 -9.57 -21.08
CA GLU A 187 15.96 -11.01 -21.07
C GLU A 187 15.12 -11.80 -22.09
N GLN A 188 13.85 -11.45 -22.31
CA GLN A 188 13.03 -12.14 -23.31
C GLN A 188 13.51 -11.87 -24.73
N LEU A 189 14.05 -10.68 -24.98
CA LEU A 189 14.69 -10.31 -26.24
C LEU A 189 15.99 -11.11 -26.45
N GLN A 190 16.86 -11.18 -25.44
CA GLN A 190 18.08 -12.01 -25.48
C GLN A 190 17.76 -13.50 -25.72
N LYS A 191 16.70 -14.00 -25.08
CA LYS A 191 16.17 -15.37 -25.26
C LYS A 191 15.45 -15.58 -26.60
N ARG A 192 15.42 -14.57 -27.50
CA ARG A 192 14.72 -14.56 -28.80
C ARG A 192 13.21 -14.88 -28.71
N LYS A 193 12.60 -14.66 -27.54
CA LYS A 193 11.15 -14.82 -27.32
C LYS A 193 10.38 -13.58 -27.75
N LEU A 194 11.02 -12.42 -27.66
CA LEU A 194 10.65 -11.17 -28.30
C LEU A 194 11.55 -10.99 -29.53
N PHE A 195 10.97 -10.65 -30.68
CA PHE A 195 11.71 -10.51 -31.94
C PHE A 195 10.98 -9.57 -32.92
N ILE A 196 11.70 -9.06 -33.92
CA ILE A 196 11.18 -8.12 -34.91
C ILE A 196 10.02 -8.74 -35.70
N GLY A 197 8.94 -7.99 -35.89
CA GLY A 197 7.72 -8.46 -36.57
C GLY A 197 6.69 -9.10 -35.62
N GLN A 198 7.03 -9.35 -34.35
CA GLN A 198 6.08 -9.81 -33.36
C GLN A 198 5.15 -8.66 -32.92
N LYS A 199 3.84 -8.91 -32.92
CA LYS A 199 2.85 -7.98 -32.39
C LYS A 199 2.69 -8.15 -30.89
N LEU A 200 2.68 -7.05 -30.15
CA LEU A 200 2.44 -7.00 -28.71
C LEU A 200 1.20 -6.17 -28.39
N ARG A 201 0.47 -6.57 -27.35
CA ARG A 201 -0.51 -5.71 -26.67
C ARG A 201 0.12 -5.23 -25.37
N ILE A 202 0.15 -3.92 -25.19
CA ILE A 202 0.86 -3.27 -24.10
C ILE A 202 -0.11 -2.41 -23.31
N TRP A 203 -0.13 -2.57 -21.99
CA TRP A 203 -0.88 -1.75 -21.05
C TRP A 203 0.08 -1.14 -20.03
N GLY A 204 -0.15 0.11 -19.65
CA GLY A 204 0.69 0.80 -18.67
C GLY A 204 2.09 1.15 -19.17
N ALA A 205 2.27 1.31 -20.49
CA ALA A 205 3.46 1.97 -21.02
C ALA A 205 3.44 3.44 -20.64
N SER A 206 4.61 4.00 -20.38
CA SER A 206 4.80 5.42 -20.08
C SER A 206 5.85 6.01 -20.99
N LEU A 207 5.80 7.32 -21.19
CA LEU A 207 6.84 8.03 -21.91
C LEU A 207 7.84 8.58 -20.88
N CYS A 208 9.12 8.51 -21.18
CA CYS A 208 10.19 9.04 -20.33
C CYS A 208 11.15 9.91 -21.15
N GLY A 209 11.85 10.83 -20.48
CA GLY A 209 12.85 11.69 -21.11
C GLY A 209 12.30 13.03 -21.63
N TRP A 210 11.22 13.55 -21.03
CA TRP A 210 10.74 14.90 -21.32
C TRP A 210 10.49 15.72 -20.05
N THR A 211 10.43 17.04 -20.20
CA THR A 211 10.01 18.00 -19.17
C THR A 211 9.08 19.05 -19.78
N GLY A 212 7.92 18.63 -20.31
CA GLY A 212 6.89 19.56 -20.83
C GLY A 212 6.07 18.98 -21.98
N PRO A 213 5.11 19.75 -22.52
CA PRO A 213 4.51 19.46 -23.83
C PRO A 213 5.60 19.59 -24.89
N VAL A 214 5.88 18.50 -25.61
CA VAL A 214 6.91 18.46 -26.64
C VAL A 214 6.26 17.94 -27.91
N SER A 215 6.56 18.57 -29.05
CA SER A 215 6.12 18.05 -30.34
C SER A 215 6.80 16.70 -30.61
N PHE A 216 6.20 15.82 -31.41
CA PHE A 216 6.83 14.53 -31.72
C PHE A 216 8.25 14.70 -32.33
N HIS A 217 8.50 15.83 -33.00
CA HIS A 217 9.78 16.18 -33.61
C HIS A 217 10.89 16.49 -32.60
N GLU A 218 10.60 17.35 -31.62
CA GLU A 218 11.54 17.70 -30.54
C GLU A 218 11.74 16.53 -29.54
N ALA A 219 10.83 15.56 -29.56
CA ALA A 219 10.84 14.36 -28.72
C ALA A 219 11.72 13.23 -29.28
N SER A 220 12.07 13.25 -30.57
CA SER A 220 12.79 12.15 -31.23
C SER A 220 14.23 12.06 -30.72
N GLY A 221 14.60 10.91 -30.14
CA GLY A 221 15.92 10.65 -29.52
C GLY A 221 15.98 10.92 -28.01
N THR A 222 15.21 11.88 -27.50
CA THR A 222 15.13 12.21 -26.07
C THR A 222 14.04 11.41 -25.37
N VAL A 223 12.90 11.23 -26.04
CA VAL A 223 11.72 10.55 -25.49
C VAL A 223 11.74 9.07 -25.87
N LYS A 224 11.55 8.22 -24.86
CA LYS A 224 11.44 6.77 -25.05
C LYS A 224 10.13 6.26 -24.48
N LEU A 225 9.56 5.26 -25.15
CA LEU A 225 8.42 4.52 -24.66
C LEU A 225 8.90 3.44 -23.70
N MET A 226 8.68 3.63 -22.40
CA MET A 226 8.93 2.61 -21.38
C MET A 226 7.89 1.50 -21.49
N VAL A 227 8.36 0.29 -21.74
CA VAL A 227 7.52 -0.91 -21.86
C VAL A 227 7.91 -1.91 -20.78
N HIS A 228 6.91 -2.43 -20.09
CA HIS A 228 7.10 -3.32 -18.95
C HIS A 228 6.55 -4.73 -19.19
N VAL A 229 7.23 -5.76 -18.70
CA VAL A 229 6.85 -7.18 -18.87
C VAL A 229 5.48 -7.47 -18.26
N ASN A 230 5.14 -6.81 -17.15
CA ASN A 230 3.89 -7.03 -16.43
C ASN A 230 2.68 -6.50 -17.21
N GLY A 231 2.88 -5.47 -18.03
CA GLY A 231 1.87 -4.92 -18.93
C GLY A 231 1.90 -5.43 -20.37
N SER A 232 2.88 -6.27 -20.73
CA SER A 232 3.09 -6.72 -22.12
C SER A 232 2.62 -8.15 -22.36
N TYR A 233 1.89 -8.34 -23.46
CA TYR A 233 1.30 -9.61 -23.86
C TYR A 233 1.52 -9.84 -25.36
N ARG A 234 1.64 -11.10 -25.81
CA ARG A 234 1.62 -11.39 -27.24
C ARG A 234 0.26 -11.05 -27.82
N ALA A 235 0.26 -10.36 -28.93
CA ALA A 235 -0.92 -10.22 -29.77
C ALA A 235 -0.99 -11.39 -30.77
N ARG A 236 -2.16 -11.62 -31.35
CA ARG A 236 -2.27 -12.51 -32.51
C ARG A 236 -1.66 -11.83 -33.73
N TRP A 237 -1.28 -12.61 -34.73
CA TRP A 237 -0.67 -12.07 -35.95
C TRP A 237 -1.66 -11.20 -36.75
N ASP A 238 -2.95 -11.50 -36.67
CA ASP A 238 -4.06 -10.82 -37.34
C ASP A 238 -4.63 -9.63 -36.53
N ASP A 239 -4.19 -9.41 -35.29
CA ASP A 239 -4.63 -8.27 -34.49
C ASP A 239 -4.26 -6.93 -35.17
N PRO A 240 -5.17 -5.94 -35.22
CA PRO A 240 -4.86 -4.63 -35.78
C PRO A 240 -3.84 -3.89 -34.89
N LEU A 241 -2.97 -3.10 -35.52
CA LEU A 241 -2.05 -2.20 -34.81
C LEU A 241 -2.79 -0.93 -34.34
N GLY A 242 -2.22 -0.28 -33.32
CA GLY A 242 -2.77 0.94 -32.72
C GLY A 242 -3.53 0.66 -31.42
N PHE A 243 -4.29 1.67 -30.97
CA PHE A 243 -4.99 1.60 -29.68
C PHE A 243 -6.04 0.48 -29.64
N CYS A 244 -5.95 -0.34 -28.59
CA CYS A 244 -6.94 -1.37 -28.30
C CYS A 244 -8.17 -0.74 -27.63
N LYS A 245 -9.37 -0.97 -28.18
CA LYS A 245 -10.64 -0.47 -27.62
C LYS A 245 -11.12 -1.24 -26.38
N HIS A 246 -10.55 -2.41 -26.10
CA HIS A 246 -11.00 -3.31 -25.03
C HIS A 246 -10.05 -3.30 -23.84
N VAL A 247 -10.63 -3.46 -22.64
CA VAL A 247 -9.88 -3.68 -21.40
C VAL A 247 -9.10 -4.98 -21.51
N GLY A 248 -7.79 -4.93 -21.22
CA GLY A 248 -6.92 -6.10 -21.26
C GLY A 248 -7.33 -7.20 -20.26
N PRO A 249 -6.98 -8.46 -20.56
CA PRO A 249 -7.17 -9.55 -19.61
C PRO A 249 -6.32 -9.29 -18.35
N PRO A 250 -6.78 -9.71 -17.16
CA PRO A 250 -5.99 -9.60 -15.95
C PRO A 250 -4.74 -10.47 -16.04
N LEU A 251 -3.62 -9.97 -15.54
CA LEU A 251 -2.41 -10.74 -15.35
C LEU A 251 -2.65 -11.75 -14.22
N ALA A 252 -2.46 -13.04 -14.50
CA ALA A 252 -2.47 -14.06 -13.45
C ALA A 252 -1.43 -13.74 -12.38
N PHE A 253 -1.83 -13.77 -11.11
CA PHE A 253 -1.00 -13.32 -9.99
C PHE A 253 0.38 -13.99 -9.95
N LYS A 254 0.42 -15.31 -10.18
CA LYS A 254 1.67 -16.10 -10.27
C LYS A 254 2.62 -15.69 -11.39
N CYS A 255 2.14 -14.96 -12.41
CA CYS A 255 2.92 -14.52 -13.55
C CYS A 255 3.50 -13.11 -13.38
N ILE A 256 3.21 -12.42 -12.27
CA ILE A 256 3.81 -11.13 -11.95
C ILE A 256 5.31 -11.32 -11.72
N LYS A 257 6.12 -10.47 -12.36
CA LYS A 257 7.58 -10.45 -12.23
C LYS A 257 8.02 -9.31 -11.33
N ALA A 258 8.91 -9.62 -10.38
CA ALA A 258 9.49 -8.68 -9.43
C ALA A 258 10.27 -7.56 -10.12
N SER A 259 11.09 -7.91 -11.11
CA SER A 259 11.84 -6.97 -11.96
C SER A 259 11.01 -6.31 -13.05
N GLY A 260 9.69 -6.51 -13.05
CA GLY A 260 8.78 -5.92 -14.01
C GLY A 260 8.16 -4.63 -13.51
N GLY A 261 7.76 -3.74 -14.42
CA GLY A 261 7.03 -2.53 -14.03
C GLY A 261 5.63 -2.77 -13.47
N ARG A 262 4.85 -1.69 -13.38
CA ARG A 262 3.49 -1.69 -12.81
C ARG A 262 2.58 -2.74 -13.44
N VAL A 263 1.84 -3.46 -12.60
CA VAL A 263 0.82 -4.44 -12.99
C VAL A 263 -0.47 -3.69 -13.34
N PRO A 264 -0.90 -3.68 -14.62
CA PRO A 264 -2.07 -2.89 -15.01
C PRO A 264 -3.35 -3.42 -14.38
N ARG A 265 -3.49 -4.75 -14.30
CA ARG A 265 -4.67 -5.42 -13.77
C ARG A 265 -4.34 -6.84 -13.36
N THR A 266 -4.80 -7.28 -12.20
CA THR A 266 -4.71 -8.66 -11.71
C THR A 266 -5.95 -9.04 -10.90
N LEU A 267 -6.19 -10.34 -10.76
CA LEU A 267 -7.24 -10.89 -9.92
C LEU A 267 -6.60 -11.49 -8.66
N VAL A 268 -7.12 -11.10 -7.50
CA VAL A 268 -6.62 -11.54 -6.19
C VAL A 268 -7.78 -11.90 -5.27
N GLY A 269 -7.61 -12.97 -4.50
CA GLY A 269 -8.45 -13.25 -3.34
C GLY A 269 -7.82 -12.64 -2.09
N VAL A 270 -8.59 -11.89 -1.31
CA VAL A 270 -8.10 -11.29 -0.05
C VAL A 270 -8.15 -12.36 1.05
N ALA A 271 -6.99 -12.75 1.57
CA ALA A 271 -6.87 -13.75 2.62
C ALA A 271 -6.92 -13.12 4.01
N ARG A 272 -6.16 -12.05 4.24
CA ARG A 272 -6.12 -11.31 5.52
C ARG A 272 -5.96 -9.82 5.27
N ILE A 273 -6.63 -9.01 6.07
CA ILE A 273 -6.42 -7.55 6.16
C ILE A 273 -5.85 -7.28 7.55
N TYR A 274 -4.70 -6.62 7.60
CA TYR A 274 -4.03 -6.24 8.85
C TYR A 274 -4.48 -4.84 9.29
N PRO A 275 -4.29 -4.43 10.55
CA PRO A 275 -4.55 -3.05 10.97
C PRO A 275 -3.71 -2.03 10.18
N VAL A 276 -4.19 -0.78 10.17
CA VAL A 276 -3.40 0.36 9.66
C VAL A 276 -2.22 0.61 10.59
N LEU A 277 -1.04 0.76 10.01
CA LEU A 277 0.20 1.08 10.70
C LEU A 277 0.74 2.41 10.20
N TYR A 278 1.55 3.07 11.02
CA TYR A 278 2.09 4.39 10.76
C TYR A 278 3.61 4.31 10.70
N LYS A 279 4.20 4.67 9.56
CA LYS A 279 5.65 4.73 9.40
C LYS A 279 6.11 6.16 9.56
N GLU A 280 6.87 6.46 10.61
CA GLU A 280 7.57 7.73 10.77
C GLU A 280 8.99 7.62 10.22
N ARG A 281 9.41 8.58 9.41
CA ARG A 281 10.81 8.77 9.05
C ARG A 281 11.43 9.79 10.01
N LEU A 282 12.48 9.36 10.70
CA LEU A 282 13.21 10.21 11.63
C LEU A 282 14.24 11.07 10.89
N PRO A 283 14.69 12.20 11.50
CA PRO A 283 15.70 13.09 10.88
C PRO A 283 17.04 12.40 10.60
N ASP A 284 17.37 11.33 11.33
CA ASP A 284 18.58 10.52 11.14
C ASP A 284 18.48 9.56 9.93
N GLY A 285 17.35 9.56 9.21
CA GLY A 285 17.08 8.67 8.09
C GLY A 285 16.56 7.28 8.49
N SER A 286 16.53 6.96 9.78
CA SER A 286 15.91 5.74 10.29
C SER A 286 14.38 5.83 10.20
N SER A 287 13.69 4.71 10.40
CA SER A 287 12.23 4.70 10.37
C SER A 287 11.64 3.84 11.46
N ILE A 288 10.59 4.35 12.09
CA ILE A 288 9.83 3.67 13.14
C ILE A 288 8.46 3.32 12.60
N VAL A 289 7.96 2.12 12.93
CA VAL A 289 6.60 1.70 12.60
C VAL A 289 5.79 1.59 13.88
N ARG A 290 4.68 2.32 13.94
CA ARG A 290 3.75 2.34 15.07
C ARG A 290 2.41 1.73 14.71
N SER A 291 1.81 1.08 15.70
CA SER A 291 0.38 0.75 15.66
C SER A 291 -0.46 2.02 15.82
N GLU A 292 -1.74 1.95 15.51
CA GLU A 292 -2.66 3.09 15.66
C GLU A 292 -2.68 3.65 17.10
N ARG A 293 -2.66 2.78 18.12
CA ARG A 293 -2.61 3.19 19.53
C ARG A 293 -1.31 3.94 19.84
N MET A 294 -0.18 3.39 19.40
CA MET A 294 1.13 4.01 19.63
C MET A 294 1.23 5.37 18.94
N GLU A 295 0.73 5.48 17.70
CA GLU A 295 0.74 6.76 16.99
C GLU A 295 -0.17 7.78 17.66
N ARG A 296 -1.35 7.39 18.16
CA ARG A 296 -2.24 8.30 18.90
C ARG A 296 -1.56 8.87 20.15
N LYS A 297 -0.85 8.03 20.91
CA LYS A 297 -0.11 8.48 22.10
C LYS A 297 1.12 9.32 21.72
N ALA A 298 1.86 8.95 20.68
CA ALA A 298 2.97 9.75 20.17
C ALA A 298 2.51 11.14 19.70
N LEU A 299 1.38 11.21 19.00
CA LEU A 299 0.77 12.45 18.55
C LEU A 299 0.30 13.31 19.73
N GLN A 300 -0.31 12.69 20.75
CA GLN A 300 -0.70 13.40 21.98
C GLN A 300 0.52 13.99 22.70
N LEU A 301 1.60 13.22 22.88
CA LEU A 301 2.84 13.70 23.49
C LEU A 301 3.49 14.81 22.66
N TYR A 302 3.44 14.70 21.33
CA TYR A 302 3.90 15.75 20.42
C TYR A 302 3.11 17.05 20.63
N HIS A 303 1.77 16.99 20.61
CA HIS A 303 0.93 18.17 20.85
C HIS A 303 1.16 18.76 22.25
N GLN A 304 1.31 17.93 23.28
CA GLN A 304 1.62 18.41 24.63
C GLN A 304 2.95 19.18 24.70
N ARG A 305 3.99 18.71 24.01
CA ARG A 305 5.29 19.41 23.96
C ARG A 305 5.19 20.73 23.19
N VAL A 306 4.49 20.73 22.05
CA VAL A 306 4.26 21.93 21.24
C VAL A 306 3.47 22.97 22.05
N SER A 307 2.38 22.55 22.71
CA SER A 307 1.58 23.44 23.57
C SER A 307 2.39 24.01 24.72
N LYS A 308 3.21 23.18 25.40
CA LYS A 308 4.05 23.65 26.50
C LYS A 308 5.02 24.74 26.06
N ILE A 309 5.71 24.56 24.93
CA ILE A 309 6.64 25.58 24.40
C ILE A 309 5.90 26.87 24.04
N ALA A 310 4.70 26.75 23.45
CA ALA A 310 3.89 27.92 23.13
C ALA A 310 3.43 28.66 24.40
N GLU A 311 2.98 27.94 25.43
CA GLU A 311 2.58 28.51 26.73
C GLU A 311 3.75 29.20 27.44
N ASP A 312 4.93 28.57 27.47
CA ASP A 312 6.14 29.13 28.07
C ASP A 312 6.50 30.47 27.38
N ILE A 313 6.52 30.52 26.04
CA ILE A 313 6.83 31.75 25.26
C ILE A 313 5.75 32.83 25.44
N MET A 314 4.47 32.43 25.48
CA MET A 314 3.37 33.37 25.73
C MET A 314 3.50 34.02 27.11
N SER A 315 3.88 33.23 28.13
CA SER A 315 4.09 33.75 29.49
C SER A 315 5.29 34.69 29.62
N GLU A 316 6.38 34.44 28.89
CA GLU A 316 7.57 35.31 28.87
C GLU A 316 7.30 36.65 28.19
N GLN A 317 6.40 36.70 27.19
CA GLN A 317 6.14 37.90 26.40
C GLN A 317 5.11 38.84 27.04
N ASP A 318 4.26 38.34 27.95
CA ASP A 318 3.39 39.21 28.76
C ASP A 318 4.19 40.12 29.73
N GLU A 319 5.45 39.78 30.05
CA GLU A 319 6.33 40.59 30.92
C GLU A 319 7.17 41.64 30.19
N ASN A 320 7.24 41.62 28.85
CA ASN A 320 8.18 42.48 28.12
C ASN A 320 7.54 43.05 26.84
N CYS A 321 7.09 44.31 26.90
CA CYS A 321 6.48 45.00 25.76
C CYS A 321 7.18 46.34 25.49
N ALA A 322 8.10 46.37 24.51
CA ALA A 322 8.65 47.59 23.97
C ALA A 322 7.94 47.94 22.65
N SER A 323 7.32 49.12 22.58
CA SER A 323 6.67 49.65 21.38
C SER A 323 7.71 50.12 20.36
N THR A 324 7.56 49.72 19.09
CA THR A 324 8.57 49.97 18.05
C THR A 324 8.22 51.09 17.05
N ASP A 325 7.16 51.88 17.27
CA ASP A 325 6.88 53.02 16.37
C ASP A 325 6.11 54.15 17.08
N ASP A 326 6.77 55.30 17.24
CA ASP A 326 6.32 56.44 18.05
C ASP A 326 5.61 57.54 17.22
N SER A 327 5.49 57.35 15.90
CA SER A 327 5.10 58.42 14.99
C SER A 327 3.60 58.49 14.65
N GLU A 328 2.82 57.43 14.88
CA GLU A 328 1.38 57.41 14.56
C GLU A 328 0.54 58.17 15.63
N GLU A 329 -0.57 58.82 15.23
CA GLU A 329 -1.48 59.50 16.16
C GLU A 329 -2.05 58.53 17.21
N GLY A 330 -2.38 57.29 16.83
CA GLY A 330 -2.78 56.24 17.75
C GLY A 330 -1.70 55.85 18.77
N ALA A 331 -0.41 55.96 18.42
CA ALA A 331 0.70 55.72 19.34
C ALA A 331 0.81 56.81 20.42
N LYS A 332 0.58 58.06 20.03
CA LYS A 332 0.53 59.21 20.95
C LYS A 332 -0.63 59.07 21.94
N ILE A 333 -1.81 58.69 21.45
CA ILE A 333 -2.99 58.45 22.29
C ILE A 333 -2.73 57.28 23.27
N CYS A 334 -2.09 56.20 22.83
CA CYS A 334 -1.72 55.07 23.69
C CYS A 334 -0.79 55.48 24.85
N LYS A 335 0.26 56.26 24.56
CA LYS A 335 1.19 56.77 25.59
C LYS A 335 0.52 57.72 26.57
N MET A 336 -0.37 58.59 26.08
CA MET A 336 -1.15 59.48 26.95
C MET A 336 -2.06 58.67 27.88
N LEU A 337 -2.67 57.59 27.39
CA LEU A 337 -3.53 56.71 28.19
C LEU A 337 -2.74 55.93 29.25
N GLU A 338 -1.53 55.46 28.92
CA GLU A 338 -0.64 54.77 29.86
C GLU A 338 -0.18 55.67 31.03
N GLN A 339 -0.07 56.98 30.79
CA GLN A 339 0.39 57.97 31.79
C GLN A 339 -0.75 58.71 32.51
N ALA A 340 -2.01 58.54 32.07
CA ALA A 340 -3.15 59.22 32.66
C ALA A 340 -3.53 58.63 34.02
N ALA A 341 -3.85 59.48 35.00
CA ALA A 341 -4.38 59.04 36.28
C ALA A 341 -5.80 58.42 36.18
N GLU A 342 -6.58 58.87 35.18
CA GLU A 342 -7.94 58.38 34.89
C GLU A 342 -8.13 58.13 33.38
N PRO A 343 -7.63 57.01 32.84
CA PRO A 343 -7.64 56.73 31.40
C PRO A 343 -9.06 56.57 30.83
N GLU A 344 -10.02 56.12 31.64
CA GLU A 344 -11.43 55.97 31.23
C GLU A 344 -12.10 57.32 30.93
N VAL A 345 -11.81 58.34 31.75
CA VAL A 345 -12.33 59.72 31.55
C VAL A 345 -11.69 60.36 30.31
N MET A 346 -10.40 60.11 30.09
CA MET A 346 -9.70 60.60 28.90
C MET A 346 -10.21 59.93 27.62
N MET A 347 -10.49 58.61 27.64
CA MET A 347 -11.09 57.92 26.51
C MET A 347 -12.47 58.46 26.14
N ALA A 348 -13.29 58.86 27.12
CA ALA A 348 -14.60 59.45 26.87
C ALA A 348 -14.54 60.84 26.21
N GLY A 349 -13.40 61.54 26.30
CA GLY A 349 -13.17 62.85 25.69
C GLY A 349 -12.56 62.82 24.28
N LEU A 350 -12.22 61.64 23.75
CA LEU A 350 -11.63 61.50 22.41
C LEU A 350 -12.66 61.70 21.29
N THR A 351 -12.25 62.30 20.18
CA THR A 351 -13.11 62.40 18.99
C THR A 351 -13.27 61.05 18.30
N SER A 352 -14.32 60.88 17.49
CA SER A 352 -14.55 59.62 16.76
C SER A 352 -13.39 59.25 15.84
N GLU A 353 -12.70 60.22 15.23
CA GLU A 353 -11.52 60.00 14.39
C GLU A 353 -10.31 59.51 15.21
N GLN A 354 -10.09 60.09 16.39
CA GLN A 354 -9.04 59.68 17.32
C GLN A 354 -9.29 58.27 17.89
N MET A 355 -10.55 57.93 18.18
CA MET A 355 -10.95 56.59 18.61
C MET A 355 -10.69 55.52 17.54
N ILE A 356 -10.95 55.84 16.27
CA ILE A 356 -10.65 54.94 15.14
C ILE A 356 -9.12 54.78 14.97
N SER A 357 -8.37 55.88 15.03
CA SER A 357 -6.90 55.87 14.95
C SER A 357 -6.26 55.06 16.07
N PHE A 358 -6.75 55.23 17.31
CA PHE A 358 -6.32 54.45 18.48
C PHE A 358 -6.68 52.96 18.37
N SER A 359 -7.92 52.63 17.98
CA SER A 359 -8.36 51.24 17.81
C SER A 359 -7.56 50.52 16.71
N SER A 360 -7.29 51.23 15.59
CA SER A 360 -6.45 50.72 14.50
C SER A 360 -5.01 50.49 14.96
N TYR A 361 -4.42 51.41 15.72
CA TYR A 361 -3.08 51.24 16.29
C TYR A 361 -3.02 50.07 17.28
N GLN A 362 -4.01 49.94 18.16
CA GLN A 362 -4.09 48.81 19.10
C GLN A 362 -4.24 47.47 18.38
N ALA A 363 -5.03 47.42 17.30
CA ALA A 363 -5.14 46.24 16.44
C ALA A 363 -3.80 45.89 15.76
N LYS A 364 -3.10 46.89 15.17
CA LYS A 364 -1.76 46.70 14.59
C LYS A 364 -0.75 46.22 15.62
N GLN A 365 -0.73 46.80 16.83
CA GLN A 365 0.16 46.36 17.91
C GLN A 365 -0.13 44.92 18.32
N LYS A 366 -1.41 44.56 18.46
CA LYS A 366 -1.82 43.20 18.79
C LYS A 366 -1.40 42.20 17.70
N GLU A 367 -1.56 42.57 16.44
CA GLU A 367 -1.12 41.75 15.30
C GLU A 367 0.40 41.61 15.24
N ALA A 368 1.15 42.70 15.40
CA ALA A 368 2.61 42.67 15.46
C ALA A 368 3.13 41.80 16.61
N ARG A 369 2.51 41.91 17.80
CA ARG A 369 2.82 41.06 18.95
C ARG A 369 2.51 39.59 18.68
N GLN A 370 1.34 39.30 18.10
CA GLN A 370 0.98 37.93 17.71
C GLN A 370 1.95 37.35 16.69
N ASN A 371 2.39 38.14 15.71
CA ASN A 371 3.38 37.72 14.72
C ASN A 371 4.76 37.48 15.34
N GLU A 372 5.19 38.32 16.29
CA GLU A 372 6.46 38.13 17.00
C GLU A 372 6.43 36.85 17.86
N VAL A 373 5.36 36.65 18.64
CA VAL A 373 5.15 35.43 19.42
C VAL A 373 5.14 34.22 18.50
N ALA A 374 4.38 34.26 17.40
CA ALA A 374 4.31 33.16 16.44
C ALA A 374 5.69 32.82 15.86
N LYS A 375 6.51 33.83 15.53
CA LYS A 375 7.87 33.64 15.04
C LYS A 375 8.80 33.05 16.11
N LYS A 376 8.70 33.50 17.36
CA LYS A 376 9.46 32.92 18.48
C LYS A 376 9.08 31.46 18.72
N VAL A 377 7.78 31.16 18.68
CA VAL A 377 7.26 29.78 18.79
C VAL A 377 7.79 28.93 17.64
N GLU A 378 7.70 29.38 16.39
CA GLU A 378 8.21 28.66 15.23
C GLU A 378 9.71 28.34 15.37
N ASN A 379 10.52 29.34 15.73
CA ASN A 379 11.96 29.16 15.95
C ASN A 379 12.25 28.18 17.10
N ALA A 380 11.53 28.28 18.22
CA ALA A 380 11.72 27.39 19.37
C ALA A 380 11.32 25.94 19.03
N LEU A 381 10.26 25.77 18.25
CA LEU A 381 9.85 24.45 17.75
C LEU A 381 10.90 23.86 16.80
N GLU A 382 11.53 24.67 15.96
CA GLU A 382 12.62 24.22 15.09
C GLU A 382 13.85 23.77 15.88
N VAL A 383 14.28 24.56 16.87
CA VAL A 383 15.40 24.19 17.77
C VAL A 383 15.10 22.92 18.55
N ALA A 384 13.85 22.73 18.97
CA ALA A 384 13.40 21.52 19.67
C ALA A 384 13.20 20.29 18.76
N GLY A 385 13.34 20.44 17.43
CA GLY A 385 13.09 19.37 16.47
C GLY A 385 11.60 18.97 16.36
N LEU A 386 10.69 19.91 16.65
CA LEU A 386 9.24 19.70 16.68
C LEU A 386 8.49 20.36 15.50
N SER A 387 9.20 20.87 14.48
CA SER A 387 8.58 21.59 13.36
C SER A 387 7.56 20.75 12.58
N SER A 388 7.86 19.49 12.30
CA SER A 388 6.93 18.56 11.64
C SER A 388 7.35 17.11 11.80
N ARG A 389 6.39 16.18 11.63
CA ARG A 389 6.63 14.73 11.64
C ARG A 389 6.31 14.13 10.28
N ASP A 390 7.26 13.40 9.67
CA ASP A 390 7.07 12.66 8.41
C ASP A 390 6.43 11.30 8.70
N VAL A 391 5.11 11.29 8.91
CA VAL A 391 4.34 10.07 9.22
C VAL A 391 3.48 9.66 8.03
N THR A 392 3.71 8.45 7.53
CA THR A 392 2.94 7.86 6.42
C THR A 392 2.15 6.63 6.88
N PRO A 393 0.81 6.65 6.86
CA PRO A 393 0.00 5.47 7.14
C PRO A 393 0.07 4.44 6.01
N PHE A 394 0.00 3.17 6.35
CA PHE A 394 -0.07 2.08 5.40
C PHE A 394 -0.90 0.91 5.91
N LEU A 395 -1.51 0.18 4.98
CA LEU A 395 -2.31 -1.01 5.22
C LEU A 395 -1.67 -2.21 4.53
N LYS A 396 -1.52 -3.33 5.23
CA LYS A 396 -1.06 -4.59 4.63
C LYS A 396 -2.24 -5.51 4.36
N VAL A 397 -2.27 -6.08 3.16
CA VAL A 397 -3.31 -7.03 2.73
C VAL A 397 -2.62 -8.30 2.21
N ARG A 398 -2.84 -9.42 2.89
CA ARG A 398 -2.40 -10.74 2.42
C ARG A 398 -3.38 -11.23 1.37
N VAL A 399 -2.85 -11.61 0.21
CA VAL A 399 -3.63 -12.04 -0.93
C VAL A 399 -3.13 -13.36 -1.49
N THR A 400 -4.02 -14.06 -2.18
CA THR A 400 -3.73 -15.33 -2.82
C THR A 400 -4.12 -15.25 -4.29
N GLY A 401 -3.25 -15.76 -5.16
CA GLY A 401 -3.57 -15.92 -6.58
C GLY A 401 -4.72 -16.91 -6.77
N LEU A 402 -5.62 -16.64 -7.71
CA LEU A 402 -6.79 -17.48 -7.94
C LEU A 402 -6.54 -18.54 -9.02
N ALA A 403 -7.01 -19.76 -8.77
CA ALA A 403 -7.03 -20.87 -9.71
C ALA A 403 -8.48 -21.23 -10.05
N HIS A 404 -8.78 -21.39 -11.34
CA HIS A 404 -10.12 -21.75 -11.81
C HIS A 404 -10.38 -23.25 -11.57
N LYS A 405 -11.58 -23.63 -11.15
CA LYS A 405 -11.95 -25.04 -10.85
C LYS A 405 -11.71 -25.99 -12.02
N ILE A 406 -12.00 -25.53 -13.24
CA ILE A 406 -11.85 -26.29 -14.50
C ILE A 406 -10.37 -26.47 -14.92
N SER A 407 -9.41 -25.82 -14.25
CA SER A 407 -8.00 -25.97 -14.61
C SER A 407 -7.46 -27.31 -14.11
N ALA A 408 -7.11 -28.21 -15.04
CA ALA A 408 -6.58 -29.55 -14.76
C ALA A 408 -5.24 -29.60 -14.01
N THR A 409 -4.61 -28.45 -13.74
CA THR A 409 -3.34 -28.39 -13.01
C THR A 409 -3.59 -27.99 -11.56
N LYS A 410 -3.35 -28.91 -10.61
CA LYS A 410 -3.17 -28.59 -9.18
C LYS A 410 -1.97 -27.65 -9.02
N THR A 411 -2.17 -26.35 -9.24
CA THR A 411 -1.13 -25.34 -9.02
C THR A 411 -1.30 -24.75 -7.65
N ILE A 412 -0.24 -24.81 -6.84
CA ILE A 412 -0.15 -24.08 -5.58
C ILE A 412 -0.41 -22.61 -5.89
N ASN A 413 -1.37 -22.02 -5.19
CA ASN A 413 -1.68 -20.61 -5.34
C ASN A 413 -0.52 -19.79 -4.78
N LYS A 414 0.03 -18.89 -5.60
CA LYS A 414 1.10 -18.01 -5.14
C LYS A 414 0.50 -16.99 -4.17
N GLU A 415 1.07 -16.90 -2.98
CA GLU A 415 0.71 -15.88 -2.00
C GLU A 415 1.42 -14.56 -2.29
N GLY A 416 0.83 -13.47 -1.81
CA GLY A 416 1.44 -12.16 -1.84
C GLY A 416 1.00 -11.28 -0.70
N LEU A 417 1.80 -10.24 -0.45
CA LEU A 417 1.52 -9.21 0.53
C LEU A 417 1.50 -7.87 -0.19
N ILE A 418 0.34 -7.23 -0.23
CA ILE A 418 0.15 -5.91 -0.83
C ILE A 418 0.19 -4.87 0.28
N THR A 419 1.16 -3.96 0.23
CA THR A 419 1.24 -2.78 1.10
C THR A 419 0.63 -1.58 0.39
N ILE A 420 -0.50 -1.09 0.90
CA ILE A 420 -1.21 0.10 0.41
C ILE A 420 -0.75 1.30 1.25
N TRP A 421 0.06 2.18 0.67
CA TRP A 421 0.49 3.44 1.27
C TRP A 421 -0.59 4.51 1.12
N ASN A 422 -0.84 5.28 2.18
CA ASN A 422 -1.92 6.26 2.26
C ASN A 422 -3.26 5.68 1.79
N PRO A 423 -3.76 4.60 2.44
CA PRO A 423 -5.01 3.97 2.07
C PRO A 423 -6.17 4.96 2.20
N THR A 424 -7.06 4.99 1.21
CA THR A 424 -8.26 5.84 1.26
C THR A 424 -9.27 5.31 2.27
N GLU A 425 -10.15 6.17 2.80
CA GLU A 425 -11.23 5.73 3.71
C GLU A 425 -12.10 4.64 3.07
N LYS A 426 -12.35 4.75 1.76
CA LYS A 426 -13.05 3.72 0.99
C LYS A 426 -12.29 2.38 1.00
N GLN A 427 -10.96 2.38 0.86
CA GLN A 427 -10.17 1.16 0.93
C GLN A 427 -10.16 0.56 2.34
N LYS A 428 -10.19 1.38 3.39
CA LYS A 428 -10.27 0.90 4.78
C LYS A 428 -11.63 0.27 5.08
N ALA A 429 -12.72 0.83 4.56
CA ALA A 429 -14.08 0.37 4.84
C ALA A 429 -14.57 -0.76 3.92
N ASP A 430 -14.26 -0.71 2.62
CA ASP A 430 -14.86 -1.60 1.61
C ASP A 430 -14.04 -2.87 1.30
N LEU A 431 -12.78 -2.93 1.77
CA LEU A 431 -11.98 -4.15 1.60
C LEU A 431 -12.43 -5.19 2.63
N VAL A 432 -12.80 -6.38 2.14
CA VAL A 432 -13.36 -7.46 2.95
C VAL A 432 -12.52 -8.73 2.76
N GLU A 433 -12.22 -9.41 3.87
CA GLU A 433 -11.58 -10.72 3.84
C GLU A 433 -12.47 -11.77 3.16
N GLY A 434 -11.88 -12.67 2.37
CA GLY A 434 -12.60 -13.70 1.61
C GLY A 434 -13.22 -13.23 0.29
N GLN A 435 -13.20 -11.92 0.01
CA GLN A 435 -13.71 -11.37 -1.24
C GLN A 435 -12.64 -11.37 -2.34
N VAL A 436 -13.09 -11.56 -3.58
CA VAL A 436 -12.23 -11.48 -4.78
C VAL A 436 -12.29 -10.07 -5.35
N TYR A 437 -11.11 -9.52 -5.68
CA TYR A 437 -10.98 -8.20 -6.29
C TYR A 437 -10.18 -8.23 -7.58
N ILE A 438 -10.58 -7.35 -8.49
CA ILE A 438 -9.73 -6.87 -9.57
C ILE A 438 -8.92 -5.70 -9.02
N ALA A 439 -7.61 -5.90 -8.87
CA ALA A 439 -6.67 -4.88 -8.42
C ALA A 439 -5.90 -4.31 -9.62
N THR A 440 -5.74 -2.99 -9.68
CA THR A 440 -5.00 -2.30 -10.75
C THR A 440 -3.91 -1.40 -10.17
N GLY A 441 -2.82 -1.23 -10.93
CA GLY A 441 -1.79 -0.26 -10.59
C GLY A 441 -0.81 -0.72 -9.51
N LEU A 442 -0.73 -2.02 -9.22
CA LEU A 442 0.20 -2.59 -8.24
C LEU A 442 1.64 -2.56 -8.76
N LEU A 443 2.60 -2.21 -7.92
CA LEU A 443 4.02 -2.22 -8.26
C LEU A 443 4.72 -3.34 -7.50
N PRO A 444 5.37 -4.30 -8.17
CA PRO A 444 6.11 -5.34 -7.46
C PRO A 444 7.37 -4.80 -6.81
N SER A 445 7.72 -5.38 -5.67
CA SER A 445 9.01 -5.15 -5.01
C SER A 445 10.07 -6.06 -5.62
N ALA A 446 11.33 -5.61 -5.58
CA ALA A 446 12.48 -6.37 -6.09
C ALA A 446 12.77 -7.64 -5.28
N HIS A 447 12.28 -7.72 -4.03
CA HIS A 447 12.47 -8.88 -3.17
C HIS A 447 11.71 -10.10 -3.71
N CYS A 448 12.45 -11.13 -4.13
CA CYS A 448 11.90 -12.38 -4.62
C CYS A 448 11.97 -13.43 -3.52
N THR A 449 10.83 -13.70 -2.87
CA THR A 449 10.65 -14.85 -1.97
C THR A 449 9.53 -15.75 -2.50
N ASN A 450 9.16 -16.79 -1.76
CA ASN A 450 7.94 -17.55 -2.03
C ASN A 450 6.68 -16.65 -2.03
N ILE A 451 6.70 -15.55 -1.28
CA ILE A 451 5.65 -14.54 -1.22
C ILE A 451 5.99 -13.39 -2.18
N LEU A 452 5.00 -12.96 -2.96
CA LEU A 452 5.12 -11.79 -3.82
C LEU A 452 4.81 -10.51 -3.04
N TYR A 453 5.79 -9.64 -2.86
CA TYR A 453 5.58 -8.33 -2.27
C TYR A 453 5.20 -7.30 -3.33
N LEU A 454 4.11 -6.58 -3.07
CA LEU A 454 3.54 -5.59 -3.97
C LEU A 454 3.25 -4.31 -3.19
N HIS A 455 3.47 -3.17 -3.83
CA HIS A 455 3.17 -1.85 -3.29
C HIS A 455 2.05 -1.20 -4.09
N ALA A 456 1.19 -0.49 -3.38
CA ALA A 456 0.08 0.27 -3.90
C ALA A 456 0.10 1.65 -3.25
N ARG A 457 -0.33 2.68 -3.99
CA ARG A 457 -0.64 4.00 -3.42
C ARG A 457 -2.16 4.14 -3.42
N GLY A 458 -2.76 4.47 -2.28
CA GLY A 458 -4.21 4.45 -2.10
C GLY A 458 -4.94 5.29 -3.15
N SER A 459 -4.43 6.48 -3.47
CA SER A 459 -5.01 7.38 -4.48
C SER A 459 -4.97 6.89 -5.93
N SER A 460 -4.07 5.97 -6.29
CA SER A 460 -3.90 5.47 -7.67
C SER A 460 -4.28 4.00 -7.87
N THR A 461 -4.57 3.29 -6.79
CA THR A 461 -4.87 1.86 -6.82
C THR A 461 -6.38 1.67 -6.75
N MET A 462 -6.95 0.99 -7.74
CA MET A 462 -8.37 0.65 -7.76
C MET A 462 -8.56 -0.81 -7.35
N TRP A 463 -9.54 -1.02 -6.48
CA TRP A 463 -9.99 -2.34 -6.05
C TRP A 463 -11.47 -2.46 -6.42
N LYS A 464 -11.76 -3.31 -7.40
CA LYS A 464 -13.15 -3.57 -7.81
C LYS A 464 -13.56 -4.97 -7.36
N PRO A 465 -14.57 -5.12 -6.48
CA PRO A 465 -15.03 -6.43 -6.06
C PRO A 465 -15.62 -7.18 -7.26
N LEU A 466 -15.36 -8.48 -7.31
CA LEU A 466 -15.96 -9.39 -8.27
C LEU A 466 -17.31 -9.88 -7.74
N ALA A 467 -18.32 -10.04 -8.61
CA ALA A 467 -19.62 -10.56 -8.20
C ALA A 467 -19.49 -12.01 -7.68
N SER A 468 -20.26 -12.37 -6.66
CA SER A 468 -20.16 -13.69 -5.99
C SER A 468 -20.33 -14.87 -6.94
N ALA A 469 -21.19 -14.74 -7.95
CA ALA A 469 -21.38 -15.77 -8.99
C ALA A 469 -20.09 -16.05 -9.78
N GLN A 470 -19.31 -15.02 -10.10
CA GLN A 470 -18.03 -15.17 -10.81
C GLN A 470 -16.91 -15.62 -9.87
N ALA A 471 -17.00 -15.29 -8.57
CA ALA A 471 -16.05 -15.76 -7.57
C ALA A 471 -16.19 -17.27 -7.31
N ALA A 472 -17.38 -17.84 -7.47
CA ALA A 472 -17.67 -19.26 -7.27
C ALA A 472 -16.94 -20.19 -8.27
N ASP A 473 -16.44 -19.65 -9.38
CA ASP A 473 -15.69 -20.39 -10.40
C ASP A 473 -14.25 -20.73 -9.96
N PHE A 474 -13.76 -20.08 -8.90
CA PHE A 474 -12.41 -20.29 -8.37
C PHE A 474 -12.38 -21.36 -7.28
N GLN A 475 -11.22 -22.02 -7.15
CA GLN A 475 -10.96 -22.93 -6.03
C GLN A 475 -10.97 -22.16 -4.70
N PRO A 476 -11.37 -22.81 -3.58
CA PRO A 476 -11.31 -22.20 -2.26
C PRO A 476 -9.91 -21.66 -1.96
N PHE A 477 -9.84 -20.41 -1.51
CA PHE A 477 -8.58 -19.73 -1.16
C PHE A 477 -8.63 -19.07 0.23
N PHE A 478 -9.81 -19.01 0.85
CA PHE A 478 -10.06 -18.26 2.07
C PHE A 478 -10.50 -19.21 3.19
N THR A 479 -9.92 -19.00 4.37
CA THR A 479 -10.36 -19.59 5.62
C THR A 479 -10.67 -18.44 6.56
N PRO A 480 -11.93 -18.27 7.03
CA PRO A 480 -12.29 -17.23 7.99
C PRO A 480 -11.42 -17.27 9.24
N ARG A 481 -11.30 -16.12 9.91
CA ARG A 481 -10.63 -16.06 11.21
C ARG A 481 -11.45 -16.84 12.24
N LYS A 482 -10.75 -17.53 13.14
CA LYS A 482 -11.33 -18.28 14.24
C LYS A 482 -10.48 -18.06 15.48
N ALA A 483 -11.13 -17.83 16.62
CA ALA A 483 -10.46 -17.79 17.90
C ALA A 483 -9.91 -19.20 18.22
N VAL A 484 -8.65 -19.27 18.59
CA VAL A 484 -7.98 -20.48 19.06
C VAL A 484 -8.20 -20.58 20.56
N GLU A 485 -8.69 -21.73 21.01
CA GLU A 485 -8.72 -22.08 22.43
C GLU A 485 -7.33 -22.52 22.89
N LEU A 486 -6.97 -22.16 24.11
CA LEU A 486 -5.69 -22.53 24.71
C LEU A 486 -5.52 -24.04 24.84
N SER A 487 -6.63 -24.76 25.02
CA SER A 487 -6.69 -26.23 24.97
C SER A 487 -6.14 -26.83 23.67
N LEU A 488 -6.33 -26.13 22.54
CA LEU A 488 -6.00 -26.56 21.17
C LEU A 488 -4.79 -25.84 20.58
N ILE A 489 -4.15 -24.94 21.32
CA ILE A 489 -3.00 -24.16 20.82
C ILE A 489 -1.85 -25.04 20.34
N GLY A 490 -1.74 -26.28 20.83
CA GLY A 490 -0.77 -27.28 20.38
C GLY A 490 -0.82 -27.53 18.87
N GLU A 491 -2.02 -27.51 18.27
CA GLU A 491 -2.26 -27.76 16.84
C GLU A 491 -1.81 -26.60 15.93
N VAL A 492 -1.68 -25.40 16.49
CA VAL A 492 -1.23 -24.21 15.73
C VAL A 492 0.24 -24.39 15.34
N PRO A 493 0.63 -24.23 14.06
CA PRO A 493 2.03 -24.34 13.65
C PRO A 493 2.93 -23.26 14.27
N LEU A 494 4.21 -23.56 14.48
CA LEU A 494 5.20 -22.56 14.91
C LEU A 494 5.32 -21.44 13.87
N ALA A 495 5.56 -20.21 14.35
CA ALA A 495 5.64 -19.00 13.53
C ALA A 495 4.39 -18.67 12.70
N SER A 496 3.26 -19.36 12.94
CA SER A 496 1.97 -19.02 12.34
C SER A 496 1.22 -18.00 13.18
N GLU A 497 0.36 -17.23 12.50
CA GLU A 497 -0.51 -16.25 13.14
C GLU A 497 -1.78 -16.92 13.69
N PHE A 498 -2.19 -16.52 14.88
CA PHE A 498 -3.45 -16.94 15.50
C PHE A 498 -4.11 -15.80 16.28
N ASP A 499 -5.40 -15.97 16.52
CA ASP A 499 -6.24 -15.04 17.27
C ASP A 499 -6.77 -15.78 18.50
N ILE A 500 -6.84 -15.14 19.66
CA ILE A 500 -7.28 -15.76 20.94
C ILE A 500 -8.01 -14.73 21.78
N ALA A 501 -8.95 -15.16 22.62
CA ALA A 501 -9.51 -14.32 23.67
C ALA A 501 -9.30 -14.98 25.04
N GLY A 502 -8.98 -14.19 26.05
CA GLY A 502 -8.69 -14.70 27.38
C GLY A 502 -8.63 -13.59 28.43
N VAL A 503 -8.60 -13.99 29.69
CA VAL A 503 -8.46 -13.12 30.86
C VAL A 503 -6.98 -12.88 31.12
N VAL A 504 -6.61 -11.61 31.27
CA VAL A 504 -5.25 -11.22 31.64
C VAL A 504 -5.05 -11.49 33.12
N LEU A 505 -4.12 -12.38 33.46
CA LEU A 505 -3.80 -12.75 34.83
C LEU A 505 -2.77 -11.80 35.44
N HIS A 506 -1.78 -11.41 34.65
CA HIS A 506 -0.69 -10.55 35.10
C HIS A 506 -0.09 -9.76 33.93
N VAL A 507 0.28 -8.51 34.23
CA VAL A 507 1.02 -7.62 33.33
C VAL A 507 2.40 -7.44 33.95
N GLY A 508 3.43 -7.95 33.28
CA GLY A 508 4.80 -7.87 33.78
C GLY A 508 5.40 -6.47 33.63
N ASP A 509 6.52 -6.26 34.32
CA ASP A 509 7.27 -5.02 34.24
C ASP A 509 7.93 -4.85 32.86
N VAL A 510 8.11 -3.58 32.47
CA VAL A 510 8.86 -3.25 31.26
C VAL A 510 10.34 -3.42 31.55
N TYR A 511 11.02 -4.24 30.74
CA TYR A 511 12.44 -4.50 30.88
C TYR A 511 13.17 -4.25 29.56
N LEU A 512 14.48 -3.99 29.64
CA LEU A 512 15.33 -3.79 28.47
C LEU A 512 15.98 -5.11 28.07
N CYS A 513 15.88 -5.45 26.80
CA CYS A 513 16.50 -6.62 26.20
C CYS A 513 17.05 -6.24 24.83
N SER A 514 18.37 -6.32 24.64
CA SER A 514 19.04 -6.03 23.35
C SER A 514 18.65 -4.66 22.75
N ASN A 515 18.66 -3.61 23.59
CA ASN A 515 18.22 -2.24 23.25
C ASN A 515 16.74 -2.08 22.84
N GLN A 516 15.90 -3.10 23.08
CA GLN A 516 14.45 -3.02 22.91
C GLN A 516 13.77 -3.11 24.27
N LYS A 517 12.76 -2.28 24.49
CA LYS A 517 11.89 -2.44 25.67
C LYS A 517 10.95 -3.61 25.38
N ARG A 518 10.81 -4.53 26.34
CA ARG A 518 9.91 -5.68 26.27
C ARG A 518 8.99 -5.72 27.49
N GLN A 519 7.80 -6.29 27.30
CA GLN A 519 6.84 -6.53 28.37
C GLN A 519 6.13 -7.86 28.13
N TRP A 520 5.93 -8.64 29.19
CA TRP A 520 5.19 -9.89 29.15
C TRP A 520 3.77 -9.71 29.64
N LEU A 521 2.82 -10.33 28.96
CA LEU A 521 1.44 -10.49 29.43
C LEU A 521 1.15 -11.97 29.60
N PHE A 522 0.56 -12.33 30.74
CA PHE A 522 0.15 -13.69 31.04
C PHE A 522 -1.36 -13.77 31.03
N LEU A 523 -1.90 -14.74 30.30
CA LEU A 523 -3.33 -14.87 30.07
C LEU A 523 -3.79 -16.34 30.07
N THR A 524 -5.07 -16.53 30.34
CA THR A 524 -5.76 -17.82 30.29
C THR A 524 -7.17 -17.64 29.73
N ASP A 525 -7.74 -18.64 29.08
CA ASP A 525 -9.11 -18.60 28.54
C ASP A 525 -10.09 -19.52 29.29
N GLY A 526 -9.62 -20.25 30.29
CA GLY A 526 -10.44 -21.21 31.04
C GLY A 526 -10.75 -22.52 30.31
N SER A 527 -10.41 -22.65 29.02
CA SER A 527 -10.85 -23.76 28.16
C SER A 527 -10.41 -25.14 28.67
N LYS A 528 -9.20 -25.23 29.24
CA LYS A 528 -8.68 -26.46 29.87
C LYS A 528 -9.50 -26.91 31.08
N PHE A 529 -10.10 -25.99 31.83
CA PHE A 529 -10.88 -26.31 33.03
C PHE A 529 -12.33 -26.66 32.72
N ILE A 530 -12.86 -26.16 31.60
CA ILE A 530 -14.22 -26.48 31.15
C ILE A 530 -14.25 -27.85 30.46
N SER A 531 -13.21 -28.20 29.72
CA SER A 531 -13.14 -29.44 28.95
C SER A 531 -12.63 -30.65 29.75
N ALA A 532 -11.88 -30.43 30.83
CA ALA A 532 -11.33 -31.51 31.65
C ALA A 532 -12.27 -31.85 32.81
N SER A 533 -13.15 -32.83 32.62
CA SER A 533 -13.90 -33.43 33.73
C SER A 533 -13.03 -34.33 34.62
N GLN A 534 -11.83 -34.78 34.23
CA GLN A 534 -11.01 -35.73 35.03
C GLN A 534 -9.48 -35.74 34.73
N SER A 535 -8.79 -34.62 34.48
CA SER A 535 -7.32 -34.63 34.37
C SER A 535 -6.64 -33.76 35.42
N THR A 536 -5.80 -34.39 36.26
CA THR A 536 -4.99 -33.76 37.31
C THR A 536 -3.83 -32.90 36.77
N ASP A 537 -3.52 -32.99 35.47
CA ASP A 537 -2.50 -32.15 34.85
C ASP A 537 -3.03 -30.74 34.63
N GLN A 538 -2.74 -29.85 35.58
CA GLN A 538 -2.95 -28.39 35.46
C GLN A 538 -1.95 -27.73 34.49
N ASP A 539 -1.29 -28.52 33.66
CA ASP A 539 -0.29 -28.03 32.71
C ASP A 539 -0.94 -27.45 31.47
N ASP A 540 -0.27 -26.47 30.85
CA ASP A 540 -0.65 -25.89 29.57
C ASP A 540 -1.90 -24.98 29.59
N CYS A 541 -2.25 -24.42 30.76
CA CYS A 541 -3.37 -23.49 30.93
C CYS A 541 -2.98 -22.01 30.88
N LEU A 542 -1.71 -21.69 30.59
CA LEU A 542 -1.17 -20.33 30.53
C LEU A 542 -0.57 -20.03 29.16
N LEU A 543 -0.82 -18.81 28.68
CA LEU A 543 -0.13 -18.21 27.53
C LEU A 543 0.64 -16.97 28.00
N ALA A 544 1.92 -16.93 27.69
CA ALA A 544 2.77 -15.74 27.81
C ALA A 544 2.89 -15.07 26.44
N VAL A 545 2.54 -13.79 26.37
CA VAL A 545 2.64 -12.98 25.15
C VAL A 545 3.72 -11.92 25.34
N SER A 546 4.74 -11.95 24.49
CA SER A 546 5.80 -10.95 24.48
C SER A 546 5.40 -9.76 23.62
N PHE A 547 5.56 -8.55 24.15
CA PHE A 547 5.45 -7.30 23.39
C PHE A 547 6.79 -6.61 23.37
N SER A 548 7.29 -6.27 22.19
CA SER A 548 8.54 -5.55 22.00
C SER A 548 8.30 -4.19 21.36
N CYS A 549 9.00 -3.17 21.85
CA CYS A 549 9.05 -1.85 21.24
C CYS A 549 10.51 -1.47 20.94
N SER A 550 10.78 -1.04 19.70
CA SER A 550 12.11 -0.68 19.23
C SER A 550 12.56 0.73 19.65
N SER A 551 11.66 1.59 20.11
CA SER A 551 11.98 2.97 20.48
C SER A 551 12.10 3.12 22.00
N ALA A 552 13.30 3.49 22.45
CA ALA A 552 13.59 3.74 23.87
C ALA A 552 12.73 4.87 24.47
N SER A 553 12.22 5.79 23.65
CA SER A 553 11.45 6.97 24.06
C SER A 553 9.92 6.77 24.10
N ASP A 554 9.41 5.61 23.66
CA ASP A 554 7.97 5.42 23.42
C ASP A 554 7.32 4.54 24.50
N ASP A 555 7.21 5.08 25.72
CA ASP A 555 6.47 4.46 26.84
C ASP A 555 4.96 4.34 26.55
N GLY A 556 4.51 4.77 25.36
CA GLY A 556 3.17 4.52 24.85
C GLY A 556 2.88 3.12 24.36
N ALA A 557 3.93 2.31 24.16
CA ALA A 557 3.79 0.96 23.64
C ALA A 557 3.26 -0.05 24.66
N PHE A 558 3.43 0.20 25.95
CA PHE A 558 3.22 -0.80 27.00
C PHE A 558 1.86 -0.71 27.68
N PHE A 559 1.50 -1.78 28.36
CA PHE A 559 0.23 -1.94 29.04
C PHE A 559 0.33 -1.46 30.49
N SER A 560 -0.73 -0.80 30.95
CA SER A 560 -0.91 -0.48 32.36
C SER A 560 -1.28 -1.75 33.13
N TYR A 561 -0.87 -1.84 34.40
CA TYR A 561 -1.31 -2.91 35.31
C TYR A 561 -2.83 -2.98 35.45
N ALA A 562 -3.54 -1.89 35.15
CA ALA A 562 -5.01 -1.86 35.09
C ALA A 562 -5.61 -2.86 34.09
N LEU A 563 -4.83 -3.40 33.16
CA LEU A 563 -5.30 -4.46 32.25
C LEU A 563 -5.47 -5.81 32.96
N SER A 564 -4.78 -6.03 34.09
CA SER A 564 -4.90 -7.28 34.86
C SER A 564 -6.33 -7.49 35.36
N GLY A 565 -6.85 -8.69 35.20
CA GLY A 565 -8.23 -9.07 35.50
C GLY A 565 -9.23 -8.81 34.38
N ASN A 566 -8.87 -8.05 33.34
CA ASN A 566 -9.75 -7.81 32.21
C ASN A 566 -9.69 -8.94 31.18
N THR A 567 -10.83 -9.20 30.54
CA THR A 567 -10.92 -10.11 29.39
C THR A 567 -10.60 -9.35 28.11
N VAL A 568 -9.67 -9.89 27.31
CA VAL A 568 -9.15 -9.26 26.09
C VAL A 568 -9.16 -10.24 24.92
N GLY A 569 -9.45 -9.74 23.73
CA GLY A 569 -9.26 -10.45 22.48
C GLY A 569 -7.99 -9.96 21.78
N PHE A 570 -7.08 -10.87 21.44
CA PHE A 570 -5.90 -10.61 20.64
C PHE A 570 -6.07 -11.14 19.22
N SER A 571 -5.59 -10.37 18.24
CA SER A 571 -5.50 -10.80 16.84
C SER A 571 -4.06 -10.73 16.33
N ASN A 572 -3.74 -11.61 15.40
CA ASN A 572 -2.46 -11.67 14.70
C ASN A 572 -1.26 -11.86 15.65
N LEU A 573 -1.41 -12.67 16.70
CA LEU A 573 -0.28 -13.12 17.52
C LEU A 573 0.50 -14.19 16.77
N VAL A 574 1.81 -14.24 16.95
CA VAL A 574 2.66 -15.26 16.31
C VAL A 574 3.04 -16.31 17.34
N LYS A 575 2.75 -17.58 17.06
CA LYS A 575 3.11 -18.69 17.97
C LYS A 575 4.63 -18.87 18.02
N ARG A 576 5.18 -18.96 19.23
CA ARG A 576 6.59 -19.25 19.51
C ARG A 576 6.74 -20.64 20.13
N GLN A 577 7.99 -21.04 20.33
CA GLN A 577 8.31 -22.30 20.98
C GLN A 577 7.79 -22.28 22.42
N LYS A 578 7.14 -23.37 22.83
CA LYS A 578 6.64 -23.54 24.19
C LYS A 578 7.81 -23.57 25.18
N ASP A 579 7.67 -22.88 26.30
CA ASP A 579 8.60 -23.04 27.42
C ASP A 579 8.28 -24.37 28.10
N GLN A 580 9.12 -25.39 27.85
CA GLN A 580 8.93 -26.72 28.42
C GLN A 580 9.22 -26.75 29.92
N THR A 581 10.19 -25.96 30.38
CA THR A 581 10.60 -25.91 31.79
C THR A 581 9.49 -25.35 32.66
N ARG A 582 8.87 -24.26 32.22
CA ARG A 582 7.80 -23.58 32.96
C ARG A 582 6.40 -24.07 32.57
N ARG A 583 6.31 -24.92 31.54
CA ARG A 583 5.08 -25.50 30.98
C ARG A 583 4.06 -24.42 30.56
N ILE A 584 4.55 -23.40 29.85
CA ILE A 584 3.76 -22.24 29.39
C ILE A 584 3.83 -22.14 27.87
N TRP A 585 2.70 -21.85 27.23
CA TRP A 585 2.68 -21.49 25.82
C TRP A 585 3.24 -20.09 25.61
N VAL A 586 3.97 -19.89 24.52
CA VAL A 586 4.59 -18.59 24.23
C VAL A 586 4.09 -18.07 22.89
N ALA A 587 3.74 -16.80 22.86
CA ALA A 587 3.44 -16.07 21.65
C ALA A 587 4.15 -14.71 21.65
N GLU A 588 4.28 -14.14 20.46
CA GLU A 588 4.86 -12.83 20.26
C GLU A 588 3.87 -11.92 19.55
N ALA A 589 3.71 -10.73 20.09
CA ALA A 589 2.99 -9.65 19.44
C ALA A 589 3.93 -8.90 18.50
N THR A 590 3.50 -8.81 17.25
CA THR A 590 4.16 -8.04 16.20
C THR A 590 3.53 -6.66 16.08
N GLN A 591 4.10 -5.80 15.23
CA GLN A 591 3.50 -4.49 14.92
C GLN A 591 2.07 -4.60 14.36
N SER A 592 1.72 -5.72 13.72
CA SER A 592 0.39 -6.00 13.19
C SER A 592 -0.57 -6.65 14.19
N SER A 593 -0.11 -7.00 15.39
CA SER A 593 -0.95 -7.58 16.42
C SER A 593 -1.83 -6.50 17.06
N THR A 594 -3.10 -6.83 17.28
CA THR A 594 -4.07 -5.93 17.92
C THR A 594 -4.64 -6.60 19.16
N TYR A 595 -5.13 -5.77 20.07
CA TYR A 595 -5.93 -6.23 21.19
C TYR A 595 -7.18 -5.35 21.34
N THR A 596 -8.23 -5.92 21.91
CA THR A 596 -9.51 -5.24 22.14
C THR A 596 -10.10 -5.75 23.45
N LEU A 597 -10.60 -4.85 24.30
CA LEU A 597 -11.25 -5.23 25.56
C LEU A 597 -12.59 -5.92 25.28
N SER A 598 -12.99 -6.91 26.08
CA SER A 598 -14.22 -7.71 25.84
C SER A 598 -15.47 -6.87 25.55
N HIS A 599 -15.65 -5.75 26.26
CA HIS A 599 -16.80 -4.86 26.08
C HIS A 599 -16.74 -4.05 24.77
N GLU A 600 -15.56 -3.82 24.21
CA GLU A 600 -15.34 -3.13 22.93
C GLU A 600 -15.42 -4.09 21.73
N ILE A 601 -15.31 -5.40 21.96
CA ILE A 601 -15.39 -6.40 20.89
C ILE A 601 -16.79 -6.37 20.27
N SER A 602 -16.84 -6.03 18.98
CA SER A 602 -18.07 -6.04 18.17
C SER A 602 -18.76 -7.41 18.21
N LYS A 603 -20.10 -7.40 18.27
CA LYS A 603 -20.93 -8.62 18.23
C LYS A 603 -20.68 -9.50 16.99
N LYS A 604 -20.18 -8.92 15.90
CA LYS A 604 -19.87 -9.63 14.64
C LYS A 604 -18.44 -10.17 14.59
N SER A 605 -17.62 -9.90 15.60
CA SER A 605 -16.22 -10.35 15.64
C SER A 605 -16.14 -11.84 15.92
N HIS A 606 -15.19 -12.53 15.28
CA HIS A 606 -14.87 -13.94 15.53
C HIS A 606 -14.32 -14.19 16.94
N LEU A 607 -13.91 -13.13 17.65
CA LEU A 607 -13.42 -13.21 19.03
C LEU A 607 -14.53 -13.09 20.09
N LYS A 608 -15.76 -12.67 19.72
CA LYS A 608 -16.76 -12.28 20.72
C LYS A 608 -17.23 -13.46 21.57
N GLU A 609 -17.48 -14.60 20.94
CA GLU A 609 -17.94 -15.81 21.63
C GLU A 609 -16.87 -16.33 22.60
N ALA A 610 -15.61 -16.44 22.14
CA ALA A 610 -14.49 -16.84 22.98
C ALA A 610 -14.25 -15.89 24.16
N ALA A 611 -14.32 -14.57 23.93
CA ALA A 611 -14.19 -13.57 25.00
C ALA A 611 -15.32 -13.72 26.03
N THR A 612 -16.56 -13.90 25.58
CA THR A 612 -17.71 -14.08 26.48
C THR A 612 -17.59 -15.36 27.30
N CYS A 613 -17.04 -16.43 26.72
CA CYS A 613 -16.81 -17.69 27.44
C CYS A 613 -15.72 -17.54 28.50
N ALA A 614 -14.59 -16.91 28.16
CA ALA A 614 -13.51 -16.63 29.10
C ALA A 614 -13.98 -15.73 30.25
N GLU A 615 -14.76 -14.70 29.95
CA GLU A 615 -15.33 -13.78 30.94
C GLU A 615 -16.31 -14.48 31.90
N LYS A 616 -17.22 -15.30 31.36
CA LYS A 616 -18.15 -16.11 32.16
C LYS A 616 -17.41 -17.07 33.09
N TRP A 617 -16.42 -17.78 32.55
CA TRP A 617 -15.61 -18.71 33.34
C TRP A 617 -14.83 -17.99 34.43
N ALA A 618 -14.28 -16.82 34.13
CA ALA A 618 -13.55 -16.02 35.09
C ALA A 618 -14.43 -15.54 36.25
N SER A 619 -15.66 -15.13 35.96
CA SER A 619 -16.62 -14.73 36.99
C SER A 619 -17.05 -15.90 37.89
N SER A 620 -17.11 -17.13 37.37
CA SER A 620 -17.52 -18.31 38.15
C SER A 620 -16.37 -19.04 38.86
N SER A 621 -15.11 -18.73 38.53
CA SER A 621 -13.94 -19.54 38.92
C SER A 621 -12.87 -18.71 39.63
N PHE A 622 -13.28 -17.88 40.59
CA PHE A 622 -12.41 -16.93 41.28
C PHE A 622 -11.18 -17.60 41.94
N ASP A 623 -11.38 -18.69 42.68
CA ASP A 623 -10.30 -19.43 43.35
C ASP A 623 -9.25 -19.96 42.37
N LYS A 624 -9.69 -20.39 41.18
CA LYS A 624 -8.81 -20.87 40.12
C LYS A 624 -8.02 -19.73 39.48
N ILE A 625 -8.64 -18.57 39.27
CA ILE A 625 -7.91 -17.39 38.81
C ILE A 625 -6.82 -16.99 39.81
N GLN A 626 -7.12 -17.05 41.11
CA GLN A 626 -6.16 -16.69 42.14
C GLN A 626 -4.97 -17.66 42.17
N GLN A 627 -5.23 -18.97 42.10
CA GLN A 627 -4.18 -20.01 41.96
C GLN A 627 -3.31 -19.79 40.72
N LEU A 628 -3.91 -19.42 39.59
CA LEU A 628 -3.17 -19.14 38.36
C LEU A 628 -2.33 -17.87 38.45
N LYS A 629 -2.82 -16.83 39.13
CA LYS A 629 -2.05 -15.61 39.41
C LYS A 629 -0.84 -15.92 40.28
N GLU A 630 -1.02 -16.70 41.35
CA GLU A 630 0.09 -17.15 42.21
C GLU A 630 1.12 -17.96 41.43
N ARG A 631 0.68 -18.90 40.59
CA ARG A 631 1.56 -19.66 39.70
C ARG A 631 2.35 -18.75 38.75
N VAL A 632 1.72 -17.72 38.18
CA VAL A 632 2.42 -16.75 37.33
C VAL A 632 3.46 -15.96 38.14
N LEU A 633 3.16 -15.59 39.39
CA LEU A 633 4.12 -14.93 40.27
C LEU A 633 5.31 -15.84 40.62
N CYS A 634 5.09 -17.14 40.86
CA CYS A 634 6.19 -18.11 41.03
C CYS A 634 7.07 -18.19 39.78
N ILE A 635 6.45 -18.28 38.60
CA ILE A 635 7.14 -18.31 37.30
C ILE A 635 8.04 -17.09 37.07
N ILE A 636 7.59 -15.92 37.52
CA ILE A 636 8.33 -14.66 37.42
C ILE A 636 9.40 -14.57 38.54
N GLY A 637 9.06 -15.01 39.75
CA GLY A 637 9.89 -14.96 40.95
C GLY A 637 11.05 -15.98 40.98
N ASP A 638 10.92 -17.12 40.29
CA ASP A 638 11.95 -18.17 40.15
C ASP A 638 13.12 -17.75 39.23
N SER A 639 13.38 -16.46 39.08
CA SER A 639 14.58 -15.92 38.43
C SER A 639 15.78 -15.80 39.39
N GLY A 640 15.64 -16.27 40.64
CA GLY A 640 16.71 -16.41 41.62
C GLY A 640 16.93 -17.88 42.01
N GLY A 641 17.79 -18.57 41.27
CA GLY A 641 18.31 -19.91 41.57
C GLY A 641 19.55 -20.19 40.75
#